data_AF-A0A537XJJ0-F1
#
_entry.id   AF-A0A537XJJ0-F1
#
_cell.length_a   1.000
_cell.length_b   1.000
_cell.length_c   1.000
_cell.angle_alpha   90.00
_cell.angle_beta   90.00
_cell.angle_gamma   90.00
#
_symmetry.space_group_name_H-M   'P 1'
#
loop_
_entity.id
_entity.type
_entity.pdbx_description
1 polymer ?
#
loop_
_entity_poly.entity_id
_entity_poly.type
_entity_poly.pdbx_seq_one_letter_code
_entity_poly.pdbx_strand_id
1 'polypeptide(L)'
;MSSARRRSSSSRGAPVRIRRATVLTALMLSIPLFTLMAPVRADPVWAGFHPTHTSPAAEGYGGAISTVDAIATGVGLDVLRRGGNAVDAAVAGAATLGVTEPFSAGIGGGGFFVYYDAARRTVSTIDGREAAPMTMGEDAFVNPETAKAYAFDEARVSGISTGVPGTLLTWQEALRRWGTRSLSASLTPAAEVAERGFPVDATFQSQISDNAAAFGQFDSTSALYLPGGKPPAVGSTFRNPDLAAVYHLIGRRRGVEEFYRGAIARDIVSTVQHPPVAEHPTGGWAYPIRPGTMSMPDLAGYRVRFPEPTHSRYRGLDVYGMATPSSGGTAVGEALNILQSSKLSAVVRAQALHRYLEASALVFADRNRYVGDSTPRAVLDELLSDRFAGDRARLIDPAHALVRPVAPGLPDGSYGGCTRAAAGEAGTEGTHTTNLTVADRWGNVVEYTLTIEQTGGNGMVVPGRGFLLNNELTDFNFTPTQGSAPDPNLPAPGKRPRSSMSPTIVLAHGRPYLAVGSPGGSTIITTVLQILVGRLDLGLTLPDAIAAPRASELNAVSVQAEPAFLASPEAEALKRLGHAFTINPEIGAATGIEFGGDGWMLAAAEPARRGGGAAAVVNSRATRRPRGKARWKSRVSDRRQMTSRIPGYGLSGPPRHPGVGGGGWEPRARMRAIRSQLRTPIKLPNVARAAERALAGPPGRRDWMR
;
A
#
# COMPACT_ATOMS: atom_id res chain seq x y z
N MET A 1 36.24 -23.96 48.32
CA MET A 1 37.28 -24.65 49.13
C MET A 1 37.70 -25.88 48.34
N SER A 2 38.87 -25.82 47.67
CA SER A 2 40.12 -26.55 48.03
C SER A 2 40.10 -28.00 47.51
N SER A 3 41.10 -28.64 46.89
CA SER A 3 42.41 -28.34 46.31
C SER A 3 42.86 -29.66 45.60
N ALA A 4 43.43 -29.65 44.40
CA ALA A 4 44.87 -29.75 44.10
C ALA A 4 45.58 -31.13 44.28
N ARG A 5 46.13 -31.61 43.14
CA ARG A 5 47.54 -32.04 42.86
C ARG A 5 48.04 -33.51 43.04
N ARG A 6 48.63 -33.99 41.91
CA ARG A 6 49.97 -34.64 41.69
C ARG A 6 50.20 -36.04 42.29
N ARG A 7 51.06 -36.97 41.82
CA ARG A 7 52.25 -37.04 40.91
C ARG A 7 52.53 -38.55 40.62
N SER A 8 53.14 -38.93 39.49
CA SER A 8 54.45 -39.66 39.36
C SER A 8 54.30 -40.84 38.36
N SER A 9 55.29 -41.49 37.74
CA SER A 9 56.58 -41.19 37.08
C SER A 9 57.16 -42.52 36.55
N SER A 10 58.03 -42.48 35.51
CA SER A 10 59.12 -43.43 35.12
C SER A 10 58.95 -44.08 33.72
N SER A 11 59.78 -43.71 32.71
CA SER A 11 61.14 -44.19 32.31
C SER A 11 61.06 -45.49 31.48
N ARG A 12 61.73 -45.77 30.34
CA ARG A 12 63.10 -45.58 29.77
C ARG A 12 62.97 -45.83 28.23
N GLY A 13 63.90 -45.54 27.31
CA GLY A 13 65.32 -45.21 27.32
C GLY A 13 65.83 -44.91 25.89
N ALA A 14 67.05 -44.39 25.81
CA ALA A 14 67.82 -43.99 24.61
C ALA A 14 68.57 -45.22 23.96
N PRO A 15 69.35 -45.14 22.84
CA PRO A 15 70.41 -44.15 22.58
C PRO A 15 70.68 -43.66 21.12
N VAL A 16 71.12 -42.39 21.04
CA VAL A 16 72.24 -41.76 20.30
C VAL A 16 72.96 -42.52 19.15
N ARG A 17 73.11 -41.86 17.98
CA ARG A 17 74.43 -41.53 17.39
C ARG A 17 74.40 -40.41 16.34
N ILE A 18 75.42 -39.56 16.48
CA ILE A 18 75.70 -38.28 15.80
C ILE A 18 76.51 -38.51 14.53
N ARG A 19 76.27 -37.74 13.46
CA ARG A 19 77.32 -37.30 12.53
C ARG A 19 77.16 -35.82 12.19
N ARG A 20 78.30 -35.12 12.26
CA ARG A 20 78.52 -33.68 12.04
C ARG A 20 78.53 -33.33 10.56
N ALA A 21 78.05 -32.14 10.20
CA ALA A 21 78.64 -31.24 9.18
C ALA A 21 77.94 -29.87 9.30
N THR A 22 78.60 -28.87 9.89
CA THR A 22 79.31 -27.76 9.22
C THR A 22 78.39 -26.57 8.94
N VAL A 23 78.69 -25.48 9.65
CA VAL A 23 78.08 -24.16 9.60
C VAL A 23 78.43 -23.47 8.27
N LEU A 24 77.42 -22.86 7.63
CA LEU A 24 77.62 -21.73 6.72
C LEU A 24 76.46 -20.75 6.91
N THR A 25 76.76 -19.68 7.63
CA THR A 25 75.89 -18.56 7.94
C THR A 25 75.75 -17.69 6.69
N ALA A 26 74.58 -17.71 6.05
CA ALA A 26 74.21 -16.71 5.05
C ALA A 26 73.07 -15.86 5.61
N LEU A 27 73.45 -14.63 5.98
CA LEU A 27 72.57 -13.58 6.46
C LEU A 27 71.71 -13.07 5.30
N MET A 28 70.49 -13.61 5.13
CA MET A 28 69.49 -12.98 4.26
C MET A 28 68.70 -11.96 5.08
N LEU A 29 68.93 -10.68 4.80
CA LEU A 29 67.99 -9.61 5.16
C LEU A 29 66.67 -9.87 4.43
N SER A 30 65.71 -10.48 5.11
CA SER A 30 64.30 -10.41 4.71
C SER A 30 63.76 -9.05 5.16
N ILE A 31 63.74 -8.09 4.23
CA ILE A 31 62.98 -6.85 4.37
C ILE A 31 61.51 -7.26 4.46
N PRO A 32 60.78 -6.98 5.57
CA PRO A 32 59.34 -7.12 5.55
C PRO A 32 58.82 -6.01 4.63
N LEU A 33 58.32 -6.42 3.46
CA LEU A 33 57.54 -5.53 2.60
C LEU A 33 56.23 -5.23 3.36
N PHE A 34 56.28 -4.30 4.29
CA PHE A 34 55.10 -3.60 4.80
C PHE A 34 54.56 -2.78 3.63
N THR A 35 53.78 -3.42 2.77
CA THR A 35 52.77 -2.68 2.02
C THR A 35 51.88 -2.04 3.06
N LEU A 36 52.09 -0.74 3.31
CA LEU A 36 51.03 0.13 3.81
C LEU A 36 49.86 -0.05 2.85
N MET A 37 48.95 -0.97 3.16
CA MET A 37 47.58 -0.80 2.71
C MET A 37 47.08 0.39 3.50
N ALA A 38 47.22 1.58 2.91
CA ALA A 38 46.37 2.68 3.27
C ALA A 38 44.94 2.12 3.30
N PRO A 39 44.16 2.34 4.37
CA PRO A 39 42.75 2.01 4.30
C PRO A 39 42.23 2.75 3.09
N VAL A 40 41.76 1.99 2.09
CA VAL A 40 40.93 2.55 1.03
C VAL A 40 39.72 3.10 1.78
N ARG A 41 39.77 4.39 2.12
CA ARG A 41 38.56 5.13 2.39
C ARG A 41 37.75 4.95 1.13
N ALA A 42 36.67 4.17 1.22
CA ALA A 42 35.62 4.29 0.25
C ALA A 42 35.21 5.75 0.31
N ASP A 43 35.55 6.51 -0.73
CA ASP A 43 35.11 7.88 -0.84
C ASP A 43 33.57 7.86 -0.70
N PRO A 44 32.97 8.62 0.22
CA PRO A 44 31.52 8.74 0.27
C PRO A 44 31.08 9.66 -0.88
N VAL A 45 31.19 9.16 -2.12
CA VAL A 45 30.76 9.88 -3.32
C VAL A 45 29.29 9.59 -3.55
N TRP A 46 28.48 10.20 -2.70
CA TRP A 46 27.15 10.69 -3.07
C TRP A 46 27.20 12.21 -3.28
N ALA A 47 28.34 12.71 -3.74
CA ALA A 47 28.48 14.08 -4.23
C ALA A 47 27.92 14.12 -5.66
N GLY A 48 26.64 14.44 -5.81
CA GLY A 48 26.06 14.76 -7.12
C GLY A 48 24.65 14.28 -7.42
N PHE A 49 23.91 13.68 -6.48
CA PHE A 49 22.50 13.35 -6.74
C PHE A 49 21.61 14.59 -6.58
N HIS A 50 21.53 15.39 -7.64
CA HIS A 50 20.36 16.23 -7.92
C HIS A 50 19.59 15.57 -9.07
N PRO A 51 18.64 14.66 -8.82
CA PRO A 51 17.72 14.28 -9.86
C PRO A 51 16.77 15.49 -10.07
N THR A 52 17.12 16.37 -11.00
CA THR A 52 16.28 17.51 -11.42
C THR A 52 15.20 17.10 -12.43
N HIS A 53 15.07 15.82 -12.75
CA HIS A 53 14.09 15.32 -13.70
C HIS A 53 13.25 14.20 -13.08
N THR A 54 12.06 14.58 -12.60
CA THR A 54 10.94 13.67 -12.38
C THR A 54 10.50 13.13 -13.73
N SER A 55 10.68 11.84 -13.96
CA SER A 55 10.01 11.16 -15.07
C SER A 55 8.92 10.30 -14.47
N PRO A 56 7.63 10.58 -14.76
CA PRO A 56 6.52 9.81 -14.20
C PRO A 56 6.41 8.42 -14.83
N ALA A 57 7.19 8.10 -15.87
CA ALA A 57 7.20 6.77 -16.45
C ALA A 57 8.59 6.41 -17.00
N ALA A 58 9.01 5.17 -16.79
CA ALA A 58 10.26 4.64 -17.32
C ALA A 58 10.09 3.17 -17.73
N GLU A 59 10.67 2.78 -18.87
CA GLU A 59 10.64 1.40 -19.36
C GLU A 59 12.04 0.84 -19.62
N GLY A 60 12.24 -0.43 -19.29
CA GLY A 60 13.54 -1.06 -19.38
C GLY A 60 13.64 -2.42 -18.69
N TYR A 61 14.85 -2.74 -18.21
CA TYR A 61 15.21 -4.06 -17.70
C TYR A 61 16.09 -3.95 -16.46
N GLY A 62 16.26 -5.08 -15.76
CA GLY A 62 17.24 -5.24 -14.67
C GLY A 62 16.77 -4.72 -13.30
N GLY A 63 15.53 -4.26 -13.20
CA GLY A 63 14.92 -3.72 -11.99
C GLY A 63 14.27 -2.37 -12.24
N ALA A 64 13.28 -2.06 -11.44
CA ALA A 64 12.41 -0.91 -11.59
C ALA A 64 11.90 -0.45 -10.21
N ILE A 65 11.68 0.85 -10.07
CA ILE A 65 11.13 1.46 -8.86
C ILE A 65 10.22 2.62 -9.26
N SER A 66 9.11 2.77 -8.54
CA SER A 66 8.25 3.93 -8.61
C SER A 66 7.86 4.38 -7.20
N THR A 67 8.02 5.68 -6.93
CA THR A 67 7.62 6.34 -5.68
C THR A 67 7.00 7.70 -5.99
N VAL A 68 6.44 8.36 -4.98
CA VAL A 68 5.96 9.76 -5.08
C VAL A 68 7.08 10.80 -4.98
N ASP A 69 8.34 10.40 -4.77
CA ASP A 69 9.47 11.32 -4.57
C ASP A 69 10.68 10.93 -5.43
N ALA A 70 11.22 11.88 -6.18
CA ALA A 70 12.36 11.66 -7.05
C ALA A 70 13.62 11.23 -6.29
N ILE A 71 13.83 11.73 -5.07
CA ILE A 71 15.00 11.38 -4.26
C ILE A 71 14.88 9.92 -3.82
N ALA A 72 13.74 9.51 -3.25
CA ALA A 72 13.48 8.13 -2.86
C ALA A 72 13.55 7.15 -4.03
N THR A 73 13.02 7.53 -5.20
CA THR A 73 13.17 6.76 -6.45
C THR A 73 14.65 6.59 -6.82
N GLY A 74 15.44 7.67 -6.74
CA GLY A 74 16.87 7.64 -7.00
C GLY A 74 17.65 6.73 -6.05
N VAL A 75 17.34 6.80 -4.74
CA VAL A 75 17.95 5.96 -3.71
C VAL A 75 17.67 4.49 -3.96
N GLY A 76 16.40 4.11 -4.12
CA GLY A 76 16.04 2.71 -4.36
C GLY A 76 16.62 2.18 -5.68
N LEU A 77 16.68 3.00 -6.73
CA LEU A 77 17.31 2.64 -7.98
C LEU A 77 18.82 2.38 -7.83
N ASP A 78 19.52 3.18 -7.03
CA ASP A 78 20.95 2.97 -6.75
C ASP A 78 21.18 1.67 -5.97
N VAL A 79 20.28 1.32 -5.05
CA VAL A 79 20.31 0.02 -4.36
C VAL A 79 20.19 -1.14 -5.36
N LEU A 80 19.24 -1.08 -6.30
CA LEU A 80 19.09 -2.07 -7.36
C LEU A 80 20.34 -2.16 -8.26
N ARG A 81 20.88 -1.01 -8.69
CA ARG A 81 22.11 -0.93 -9.51
C ARG A 81 23.31 -1.57 -8.83
N ARG A 82 23.41 -1.41 -7.51
CA ARG A 82 24.48 -1.99 -6.68
C ARG A 82 24.16 -3.41 -6.18
N GLY A 83 23.25 -4.11 -6.86
CA GLY A 83 22.98 -5.53 -6.64
C GLY A 83 22.10 -5.85 -5.43
N GLY A 84 21.46 -4.86 -4.80
CA GLY A 84 20.37 -5.12 -3.86
C GLY A 84 19.13 -5.64 -4.60
N ASN A 85 18.25 -6.31 -3.89
CA ASN A 85 17.01 -6.85 -4.44
C ASN A 85 15.82 -5.91 -4.19
N ALA A 86 14.62 -6.33 -4.61
CA ALA A 86 13.41 -5.50 -4.52
C ALA A 86 13.10 -5.08 -3.08
N VAL A 87 13.40 -5.95 -2.10
CA VAL A 87 13.17 -5.70 -0.67
C VAL A 87 14.19 -4.71 -0.11
N ASP A 88 15.46 -4.87 -0.47
CA ASP A 88 16.51 -3.91 -0.08
C ASP A 88 16.20 -2.50 -0.59
N ALA A 89 15.81 -2.41 -1.87
CA ALA A 89 15.48 -1.15 -2.51
C ALA A 89 14.17 -0.54 -1.98
N ALA A 90 13.17 -1.37 -1.67
CA ALA A 90 11.93 -0.89 -1.05
C ALA A 90 12.17 -0.33 0.35
N VAL A 91 12.97 -0.99 1.19
CA VAL A 91 13.27 -0.46 2.54
C VAL A 91 14.10 0.82 2.46
N ALA A 92 15.11 0.88 1.59
CA ALA A 92 15.89 2.11 1.41
C ALA A 92 15.03 3.26 0.87
N GLY A 93 14.21 3.01 -0.14
CA GLY A 93 13.26 4.00 -0.69
C GLY A 93 12.25 4.47 0.35
N ALA A 94 11.65 3.56 1.12
CA ALA A 94 10.71 3.89 2.18
C ALA A 94 11.34 4.69 3.33
N ALA A 95 12.58 4.37 3.71
CA ALA A 95 13.32 5.15 4.69
C ALA A 95 13.62 6.57 4.17
N THR A 96 13.96 6.71 2.88
CA THR A 96 14.14 8.03 2.26
C THR A 96 12.83 8.82 2.17
N LEU A 97 11.70 8.17 1.87
CA LEU A 97 10.38 8.80 1.94
C LEU A 97 10.07 9.33 3.35
N GLY A 98 10.49 8.64 4.41
CA GLY A 98 10.38 9.14 5.78
C GLY A 98 11.19 10.43 6.07
N VAL A 99 12.07 10.83 5.16
CA VAL A 99 12.88 12.06 5.23
C VAL A 99 12.32 13.15 4.31
N THR A 100 12.01 12.79 3.06
CA THR A 100 11.59 13.74 2.00
C THR A 100 10.09 13.97 1.95
N GLU A 101 9.30 13.00 2.43
CA GLU A 101 7.84 13.02 2.55
C GLU A 101 7.41 12.70 4.01
N PRO A 102 7.99 13.37 5.03
CA PRO A 102 7.83 12.99 6.44
C PRO A 102 6.40 13.16 6.96
N PHE A 103 5.58 13.92 6.23
CA PHE A 103 4.19 14.19 6.58
C PHE A 103 3.24 13.06 6.16
N SER A 104 3.67 12.16 5.27
CA SER A 104 2.83 11.06 4.79
C SER A 104 3.19 9.73 5.44
N ALA A 105 4.47 9.51 5.76
CA ALA A 105 4.94 8.26 6.36
C ALA A 105 6.27 8.42 7.08
N GLY A 106 6.62 7.44 7.91
CA GLY A 106 7.92 7.39 8.57
C GLY A 106 8.02 6.28 9.61
N ILE A 107 9.12 6.30 10.37
CA ILE A 107 9.35 5.31 11.44
C ILE A 107 8.39 5.45 12.62
N GLY A 108 7.71 6.59 12.75
CA GLY A 108 6.65 6.83 13.73
C GLY A 108 5.27 6.30 13.33
N GLY A 109 5.15 5.58 12.21
CA GLY A 109 3.89 4.97 11.77
C GLY A 109 4.00 3.47 11.47
N GLY A 110 3.25 3.02 10.47
CA GLY A 110 3.09 1.61 10.10
C GLY A 110 2.69 1.42 8.64
N GLY A 111 2.42 0.18 8.25
CA GLY A 111 2.06 -0.13 6.87
C GLY A 111 1.95 -1.61 6.53
N PHE A 112 1.78 -1.88 5.24
CA PHE A 112 1.46 -3.20 4.71
C PHE A 112 2.36 -3.58 3.55
N PHE A 113 3.21 -4.58 3.76
CA PHE A 113 4.20 -5.02 2.80
C PHE A 113 3.71 -6.26 2.04
N VAL A 114 3.50 -6.18 0.73
CA VAL A 114 3.10 -7.31 -0.11
C VAL A 114 4.28 -7.68 -1.01
N TYR A 115 4.71 -8.94 -0.94
CA TYR A 115 5.91 -9.43 -1.60
C TYR A 115 5.62 -10.64 -2.48
N TYR A 116 6.05 -10.59 -3.73
CA TYR A 116 6.09 -11.73 -4.63
C TYR A 116 7.52 -12.28 -4.72
N ASP A 117 7.69 -13.54 -4.33
CA ASP A 117 8.93 -14.31 -4.48
C ASP A 117 8.93 -15.00 -5.85
N ALA A 118 9.83 -14.59 -6.75
CA ALA A 118 9.89 -15.14 -8.10
C ALA A 118 10.40 -16.58 -8.16
N ALA A 119 11.27 -16.97 -7.22
CA ALA A 119 11.82 -18.31 -7.16
C ALA A 119 10.75 -19.32 -6.71
N ARG A 120 9.89 -18.92 -5.78
CA ARG A 120 8.80 -19.77 -5.24
C ARG A 120 7.46 -19.58 -5.95
N ARG A 121 7.28 -18.47 -6.67
CA ARG A 121 6.01 -18.03 -7.27
C ARG A 121 4.89 -17.90 -6.24
N THR A 122 5.21 -17.29 -5.10
CA THR A 122 4.30 -17.12 -3.98
C THR A 122 4.21 -15.66 -3.59
N VAL A 123 3.01 -15.21 -3.23
CA VAL A 123 2.79 -13.90 -2.61
C VAL A 123 2.74 -14.07 -1.09
N SER A 124 3.42 -13.20 -0.35
CA SER A 124 3.46 -13.16 1.10
C SER A 124 3.24 -11.74 1.59
N THR A 125 2.77 -11.59 2.83
CA THR A 125 2.51 -10.27 3.39
C THR A 125 3.13 -10.07 4.77
N ILE A 126 3.43 -8.81 5.11
CA ILE A 126 3.76 -8.38 6.47
C ILE A 126 2.79 -7.26 6.85
N ASP A 127 2.05 -7.50 7.93
CA ASP A 127 1.21 -6.52 8.58
C ASP A 127 2.01 -5.82 9.70
N GLY A 128 2.45 -4.61 9.35
CA GLY A 128 3.13 -3.66 10.21
C GLY A 128 2.23 -2.52 10.68
N ARG A 129 0.91 -2.70 10.66
CA ARG A 129 -0.06 -1.71 11.13
C ARG A 129 0.11 -1.46 12.62
N GLU A 130 -0.11 -0.23 13.02
CA GLU A 130 -0.05 0.23 14.40
C GLU A 130 -1.08 -0.50 15.25
N ALA A 131 -0.75 -0.69 16.53
CA ALA A 131 -1.65 -1.33 17.48
C ALA A 131 -2.03 -0.34 18.59
N ALA A 132 -3.28 -0.42 19.06
CA ALA A 132 -3.73 0.29 20.24
C ALA A 132 -2.96 -0.17 21.49
N PRO A 133 -2.70 0.73 22.46
CA PRO A 133 -2.21 0.33 23.78
C PRO A 133 -3.10 -0.73 24.43
N MET A 134 -2.53 -1.59 25.26
CA MET A 134 -3.28 -2.64 25.96
C MET A 134 -4.30 -2.10 26.97
N THR A 135 -4.22 -0.82 27.31
CA THR A 135 -5.16 -0.13 28.21
C THR A 135 -6.28 0.61 27.48
N MET A 136 -6.30 0.60 26.14
CA MET A 136 -7.30 1.33 25.36
C MET A 136 -8.66 0.63 25.41
N GLY A 137 -9.67 1.30 25.97
CA GLY A 137 -11.07 0.88 25.97
C GLY A 137 -11.84 1.35 24.71
N GLU A 138 -13.05 0.82 24.52
CA GLU A 138 -13.92 1.16 23.38
C GLU A 138 -14.33 2.65 23.35
N ASP A 139 -14.35 3.31 24.51
CA ASP A 139 -14.73 4.72 24.70
C ASP A 139 -13.54 5.69 24.63
N ALA A 140 -12.37 5.24 24.16
CA ALA A 140 -11.15 6.06 24.15
C ALA A 140 -11.26 7.40 23.39
N PHE A 141 -12.19 7.50 22.43
CA PHE A 141 -12.47 8.72 21.67
C PHE A 141 -13.78 9.41 22.06
N VAL A 142 -14.32 9.07 23.23
CA VAL A 142 -15.54 9.68 23.77
C VAL A 142 -15.17 10.60 24.92
N ASN A 143 -15.70 11.82 24.89
CA ASN A 143 -15.57 12.75 25.99
C ASN A 143 -16.39 12.24 27.19
N PRO A 144 -15.78 11.93 28.34
CA PRO A 144 -16.49 11.38 29.49
C PRO A 144 -17.48 12.36 30.14
N GLU A 145 -17.29 13.67 29.96
CA GLU A 145 -18.18 14.70 30.51
C GLU A 145 -19.44 14.90 29.67
N THR A 146 -19.32 14.78 28.34
CA THR A 146 -20.43 15.04 27.41
C THR A 146 -21.05 13.78 26.82
N ALA A 147 -20.39 12.63 26.98
CA ALA A 147 -20.72 11.34 26.35
C ALA A 147 -20.81 11.42 24.81
N LYS A 148 -20.13 12.40 24.20
CA LYS A 148 -20.04 12.56 22.74
C LYS A 148 -18.65 12.21 22.26
N ALA A 149 -18.56 11.69 21.03
CA ALA A 149 -17.30 11.54 20.34
C ALA A 149 -16.52 12.87 20.31
N TYR A 150 -15.20 12.81 20.47
CA TYR A 150 -14.35 13.96 20.22
C TYR A 150 -14.50 14.45 18.78
N ALA A 151 -14.30 15.75 18.56
CA ALA A 151 -14.12 16.25 17.21
C ALA A 151 -12.89 15.56 16.58
N PHE A 152 -12.89 15.36 15.27
CA PHE A 152 -11.80 14.64 14.61
C PHE A 152 -10.43 15.30 14.88
N ASP A 153 -10.32 16.64 14.76
CA ASP A 153 -9.06 17.34 15.04
C ASP A 153 -8.64 17.29 16.52
N GLU A 154 -9.59 17.24 17.45
CA GLU A 154 -9.31 17.04 18.88
C GLU A 154 -8.72 15.64 19.15
N ALA A 155 -9.28 14.61 18.51
CA ALA A 155 -8.77 13.26 18.61
C ALA A 155 -7.41 13.14 17.91
N ARG A 156 -7.28 13.68 16.70
CA ARG A 156 -6.09 13.59 15.86
C ARG A 156 -4.86 14.17 16.53
N VAL A 157 -4.92 15.45 16.93
CA VAL A 157 -3.77 16.18 17.47
C VAL A 157 -3.68 15.92 18.98
N SER A 158 -3.34 14.68 19.32
CA SER A 158 -3.29 14.20 20.69
C SER A 158 -2.36 12.99 20.82
N GLY A 159 -2.02 12.63 22.06
CA GLY A 159 -1.40 11.35 22.37
C GLY A 159 -2.38 10.17 22.26
N ILE A 160 -3.69 10.40 22.42
CA ILE A 160 -4.71 9.33 22.36
C ILE A 160 -4.73 8.65 20.99
N SER A 161 -4.51 9.42 19.91
CA SER A 161 -4.49 8.90 18.55
C SER A 161 -3.25 8.07 18.21
N THR A 162 -2.24 8.05 19.07
CA THR A 162 -0.95 7.43 18.74
C THR A 162 -0.99 5.91 18.90
N GLY A 163 -0.93 5.19 17.79
CA GLY A 163 -0.74 3.75 17.77
C GLY A 163 0.73 3.36 17.88
N VAL A 164 1.00 2.15 18.38
CA VAL A 164 2.37 1.64 18.52
C VAL A 164 3.02 1.49 17.14
N PRO A 165 4.10 2.23 16.80
CA PRO A 165 4.65 2.25 15.44
C PRO A 165 5.23 0.91 14.98
N GLY A 166 4.86 0.45 13.79
CA GLY A 166 5.24 -0.84 13.22
C GLY A 166 6.26 -0.82 12.09
N THR A 167 6.57 0.36 11.54
CA THR A 167 7.41 0.52 10.34
C THR A 167 8.78 -0.14 10.47
N LEU A 168 9.53 0.11 11.55
CA LEU A 168 10.90 -0.40 11.69
C LEU A 168 10.98 -1.93 11.82
N LEU A 169 10.05 -2.55 12.55
CA LEU A 169 9.99 -4.01 12.62
C LEU A 169 9.57 -4.62 11.28
N THR A 170 8.72 -3.94 10.52
CA THR A 170 8.36 -4.37 9.15
C THR A 170 9.59 -4.42 8.26
N TRP A 171 10.39 -3.35 8.26
CA TRP A 171 11.62 -3.28 7.48
C TRP A 171 12.65 -4.31 7.92
N GLN A 172 12.86 -4.45 9.23
CA GLN A 172 13.80 -5.45 9.76
C GLN A 172 13.39 -6.86 9.32
N GLU A 173 12.10 -7.19 9.45
CA GLU A 173 11.60 -8.52 9.15
C GLU A 173 11.58 -8.82 7.64
N ALA A 174 11.22 -7.83 6.81
CA ALA A 174 11.31 -7.95 5.36
C ALA A 174 12.76 -8.23 4.92
N LEU A 175 13.72 -7.44 5.41
CA LEU A 175 15.14 -7.66 5.11
C LEU A 175 15.64 -9.01 5.63
N ARG A 176 15.22 -9.42 6.82
CA ARG A 176 15.61 -10.72 7.40
C ARG A 176 15.09 -11.90 6.58
N ARG A 177 13.86 -11.82 6.07
CA ARG A 177 13.22 -12.91 5.31
C ARG A 177 13.68 -12.95 3.85
N TRP A 178 13.80 -11.78 3.25
CA TRP A 178 13.85 -11.66 1.79
C TRP A 178 14.92 -10.69 1.30
N GLY A 179 15.54 -9.88 2.17
CA GLY A 179 16.59 -8.94 1.78
C GLY A 179 17.95 -9.60 1.58
N THR A 180 18.86 -8.86 0.98
CA THR A 180 20.29 -9.22 0.88
C THR A 180 21.20 -8.23 1.61
N ARG A 181 20.64 -7.14 2.13
CA ARG A 181 21.35 -6.10 2.88
C ARG A 181 20.91 -6.06 4.34
N SER A 182 21.81 -5.56 5.19
CA SER A 182 21.48 -5.30 6.59
C SER A 182 20.58 -4.06 6.72
N LEU A 183 19.79 -3.99 7.80
CA LEU A 183 18.99 -2.80 8.12
C LEU A 183 19.85 -1.54 8.13
N SER A 184 21.06 -1.60 8.70
CA SER A 184 21.99 -0.48 8.68
C SER A 184 22.30 -0.01 7.26
N ALA A 185 22.64 -0.93 6.35
CA ALA A 185 22.98 -0.58 4.98
C ALA A 185 21.78 -0.02 4.20
N SER A 186 20.56 -0.44 4.54
CA SER A 186 19.33 0.09 3.93
C SER A 186 18.92 1.45 4.50
N LEU A 187 19.26 1.77 5.76
CA LEU A 187 18.95 3.07 6.39
C LEU A 187 20.00 4.15 6.13
N THR A 188 21.27 3.79 5.92
CA THR A 188 22.36 4.75 5.66
C THR A 188 22.03 5.76 4.56
N PRO A 189 21.49 5.36 3.38
CA PRO A 189 21.10 6.30 2.34
C PRO A 189 20.13 7.38 2.83
N ALA A 190 19.08 7.00 3.58
CA ALA A 190 18.12 7.95 4.13
C ALA A 190 18.76 8.88 5.19
N ALA A 191 19.66 8.34 6.02
CA ALA A 191 20.39 9.15 7.02
C ALA A 191 21.24 10.24 6.37
N GLU A 192 21.92 9.92 5.27
CA GLU A 192 22.73 10.89 4.52
C GLU A 192 21.87 11.98 3.87
N VAL A 193 20.69 11.63 3.33
CA VAL A 193 19.72 12.61 2.81
C VAL A 193 19.24 13.53 3.93
N ALA A 194 18.93 12.99 5.11
CA ALA A 194 18.45 13.78 6.25
C ALA A 194 19.52 14.73 6.80
N GLU A 195 20.79 14.29 6.84
CA GLU A 195 21.93 15.10 7.33
C GLU A 195 22.32 16.21 6.35
N ARG A 196 22.48 15.88 5.06
CA ARG A 196 22.90 16.84 4.02
C ARG A 196 21.77 17.79 3.66
N GLY A 197 20.55 17.28 3.69
CA GLY A 197 19.33 17.97 3.33
C GLY A 197 18.96 17.85 1.86
N PHE A 198 17.75 18.29 1.55
CA PHE A 198 17.14 18.28 0.23
C PHE A 198 16.45 19.62 -0.05
N PRO A 199 16.26 20.00 -1.33
CA PRO A 199 15.55 21.22 -1.68
C PRO A 199 14.07 21.11 -1.30
N VAL A 200 13.55 22.13 -0.64
CA VAL A 200 12.11 22.28 -0.34
C VAL A 200 11.39 22.62 -1.63
N ASP A 201 10.39 21.82 -2.00
CA ASP A 201 9.48 22.13 -3.11
C ASP A 201 8.16 22.73 -2.60
N ALA A 202 7.26 23.03 -3.54
CA ALA A 202 5.97 23.63 -3.23
C ALA A 202 5.05 22.67 -2.44
N THR A 203 5.11 21.37 -2.70
CA THR A 203 4.30 20.35 -2.00
C THR A 203 4.73 20.24 -0.54
N PHE A 204 6.04 20.12 -0.28
CA PHE A 204 6.58 20.06 1.06
C PHE A 204 6.22 21.32 1.88
N GLN A 205 6.37 22.50 1.27
CA GLN A 205 5.97 23.75 1.92
C GLN A 205 4.47 23.82 2.18
N SER A 206 3.62 23.41 1.23
CA SER A 206 2.16 23.48 1.38
C SER A 206 1.70 22.55 2.50
N GLN A 207 2.24 21.33 2.59
CA GLN A 207 1.89 20.38 3.65
C GLN A 207 2.24 20.89 5.06
N ILE A 208 3.36 21.63 5.21
CA ILE A 208 3.67 22.34 6.46
C ILE A 208 2.67 23.47 6.70
N SER A 209 2.37 24.25 5.67
CA SER A 209 1.45 25.39 5.77
C SER A 209 0.05 24.95 6.19
N ASP A 210 -0.46 23.87 5.60
CA ASP A 210 -1.76 23.27 5.89
C ASP A 210 -1.83 22.72 7.33
N ASN A 211 -0.69 22.36 7.92
CA ASN A 211 -0.59 21.87 9.29
C ASN A 211 -0.02 22.90 10.28
N ALA A 212 0.20 24.14 9.88
CA ALA A 212 0.94 25.12 10.68
C ALA A 212 0.27 25.35 12.06
N ALA A 213 -1.06 25.35 12.12
CA ALA A 213 -1.80 25.51 13.37
C ALA A 213 -1.55 24.34 14.35
N ALA A 214 -1.56 23.10 13.85
CA ALA A 214 -1.29 21.91 14.67
C ALA A 214 0.19 21.83 15.07
N PHE A 215 1.10 22.05 14.12
CA PHE A 215 2.54 22.05 14.36
C PHE A 215 2.97 23.13 15.35
N GLY A 216 2.30 24.29 15.28
CA GLY A 216 2.47 25.40 16.20
C GLY A 216 2.14 25.08 17.65
N GLN A 217 1.44 23.98 17.94
CA GLN A 217 1.12 23.57 19.31
C GLN A 217 2.25 22.85 20.03
N PHE A 218 3.33 22.48 19.32
CA PHE A 218 4.41 21.67 19.89
C PHE A 218 5.78 22.32 19.65
N ASP A 219 6.59 22.45 20.70
CA ASP A 219 7.91 23.09 20.60
C ASP A 219 8.86 22.34 19.66
N SER A 220 8.88 21.01 19.77
CA SER A 220 9.72 20.15 18.91
C SER A 220 9.33 20.23 17.44
N THR A 221 8.03 20.28 17.15
CA THR A 221 7.52 20.35 15.78
C THR A 221 7.72 21.74 15.18
N SER A 222 7.44 22.79 15.96
CA SER A 222 7.66 24.18 15.54
C SER A 222 9.14 24.45 15.27
N ALA A 223 10.04 23.97 16.12
CA ALA A 223 11.48 24.13 15.90
C ALA A 223 11.96 23.49 14.59
N LEU A 224 11.37 22.36 14.19
CA LEU A 224 11.76 21.63 12.98
C LEU A 224 11.09 22.21 11.72
N TYR A 225 9.78 22.42 11.74
CA TYR A 225 8.99 22.75 10.54
C TYR A 225 8.52 24.20 10.46
N LEU A 226 8.58 24.96 11.56
CA LEU A 226 8.20 26.38 11.59
C LEU A 226 9.32 27.26 12.16
N PRO A 227 10.59 27.14 11.70
CA PRO A 227 11.68 27.96 12.21
C PRO A 227 11.38 29.45 12.00
N GLY A 228 11.34 30.21 13.09
CA GLY A 228 10.91 31.61 13.06
C GLY A 228 9.41 31.82 12.82
N GLY A 229 8.59 30.82 13.14
CA GLY A 229 7.12 30.86 13.08
C GLY A 229 6.51 30.62 11.70
N LYS A 230 7.30 30.17 10.71
CA LYS A 230 6.83 29.97 9.33
C LYS A 230 7.46 28.76 8.64
N PRO A 231 6.78 28.17 7.65
CA PRO A 231 7.35 27.11 6.82
C PRO A 231 8.65 27.53 6.12
N PRO A 232 9.59 26.60 5.89
CA PRO A 232 10.75 26.82 5.04
C PRO A 232 10.34 27.34 3.64
N ALA A 233 11.17 28.18 3.05
CA ALA A 233 10.91 28.72 1.71
C ALA A 233 11.16 27.67 0.62
N VAL A 234 10.33 27.64 -0.43
CA VAL A 234 10.61 26.85 -1.64
C VAL A 234 12.00 27.20 -2.19
N GLY A 235 12.77 26.18 -2.55
CA GLY A 235 14.15 26.27 -3.01
C GLY A 235 15.21 26.34 -1.90
N SER A 236 14.80 26.54 -0.63
CA SER A 236 15.72 26.40 0.51
C SER A 236 16.09 24.93 0.76
N THR A 237 17.13 24.67 1.55
CA THR A 237 17.51 23.30 1.93
C THR A 237 16.93 22.95 3.29
N PHE A 238 16.10 21.90 3.35
CA PHE A 238 15.62 21.33 4.60
C PHE A 238 16.57 20.24 5.11
N ARG A 239 16.84 20.20 6.42
CA ARG A 239 17.72 19.22 7.08
C ARG A 239 17.05 18.67 8.33
N ASN A 240 17.33 17.40 8.63
CA ASN A 240 16.84 16.72 9.81
C ASN A 240 17.96 15.85 10.45
N PRO A 241 18.96 16.48 11.09
CA PRO A 241 20.08 15.77 11.69
C PRO A 241 19.66 14.81 12.81
N ASP A 242 18.56 15.10 13.51
CA ASP A 242 18.02 14.23 14.57
C ASP A 242 17.53 12.90 13.99
N LEU A 243 16.79 12.93 12.88
CA LEU A 243 16.36 11.71 12.20
C LEU A 243 17.55 10.93 11.63
N ALA A 244 18.55 11.63 11.08
CA ALA A 244 19.80 11.00 10.65
C ALA A 244 20.49 10.25 11.80
N ALA A 245 20.58 10.88 12.97
CA ALA A 245 21.14 10.27 14.18
C ALA A 245 20.33 9.06 14.65
N VAL A 246 19.00 9.10 14.54
CA VAL A 246 18.11 7.96 14.82
C VAL A 246 18.39 6.80 13.87
N TYR A 247 18.46 7.04 12.56
CA TYR A 247 18.81 5.99 11.59
C TYR A 247 20.20 5.40 11.81
N HIS A 248 21.20 6.23 12.13
CA HIS A 248 22.51 5.73 12.51
C HIS A 248 22.48 4.91 13.81
N LEU A 249 21.70 5.32 14.80
CA LEU A 249 21.55 4.58 16.06
C LEU A 249 20.91 3.21 15.83
N ILE A 250 19.83 3.15 15.04
CA ILE A 250 19.15 1.91 14.66
C ILE A 250 20.06 1.02 13.82
N GLY A 251 20.92 1.59 12.97
CA GLY A 251 21.91 0.84 12.19
C GLY A 251 23.01 0.16 13.04
N ARG A 252 23.17 0.53 14.32
CA ARG A 252 24.17 -0.09 15.23
C ARG A 252 23.70 -1.47 15.73
N ARG A 253 24.56 -2.12 16.51
CA ARG A 253 24.35 -3.50 17.01
C ARG A 253 23.04 -3.72 17.78
N ARG A 254 22.53 -2.73 18.52
CA ARG A 254 21.24 -2.87 19.24
C ARG A 254 20.05 -2.82 18.30
N GLY A 255 20.20 -2.31 17.07
CA GLY A 255 19.16 -2.44 16.05
C GLY A 255 17.88 -1.71 16.43
N VAL A 256 16.76 -2.30 16.03
CA VAL A 256 15.41 -1.84 16.38
C VAL A 256 15.12 -1.90 17.89
N GLU A 257 15.93 -2.59 18.69
CA GLU A 257 15.73 -2.62 20.15
C GLU A 257 15.84 -1.23 20.78
N GLU A 258 16.59 -0.30 20.18
CA GLU A 258 16.61 1.09 20.64
C GLU A 258 15.24 1.76 20.52
N PHE A 259 14.49 1.41 19.48
CA PHE A 259 13.16 1.94 19.18
C PHE A 259 12.04 1.31 20.01
N TYR A 260 12.14 0.01 20.32
CA TYR A 260 11.08 -0.71 21.02
C TYR A 260 11.34 -0.97 22.52
N ARG A 261 12.60 -0.89 22.97
CA ARG A 261 12.98 -1.15 24.37
C ARG A 261 14.02 -0.16 24.94
N GLY A 262 14.64 0.65 24.08
CA GLY A 262 15.78 1.50 24.42
C GLY A 262 15.43 2.96 24.68
N ALA A 263 16.36 3.85 24.33
CA ALA A 263 16.21 5.27 24.60
C ALA A 263 15.10 5.91 23.75
N ILE A 264 15.03 5.57 22.47
CA ILE A 264 13.98 6.09 21.58
C ILE A 264 12.60 5.63 22.06
N ALA A 265 12.48 4.38 22.54
CA ALA A 265 11.22 3.86 23.10
C ALA A 265 10.70 4.71 24.26
N ARG A 266 11.59 5.12 25.18
CA ARG A 266 11.24 5.97 26.32
C ARG A 266 10.79 7.36 25.86
N ASP A 267 11.45 7.92 24.85
CA ASP A 267 11.12 9.24 24.34
C ASP A 267 9.76 9.24 23.62
N ILE A 268 9.44 8.16 22.88
CA ILE A 268 8.10 7.97 22.29
C ILE A 268 7.04 7.93 23.39
N VAL A 269 7.21 7.06 24.40
CA VAL A 269 6.23 6.93 25.50
C VAL A 269 6.08 8.25 26.25
N SER A 270 7.19 8.94 26.53
CA SER A 270 7.17 10.25 27.18
C SER A 270 6.39 11.27 26.35
N THR A 271 6.60 11.32 25.04
CA THR A 271 5.91 12.24 24.12
C THR A 271 4.41 11.94 24.08
N VAL A 272 4.03 10.66 24.03
CA VAL A 272 2.61 10.26 23.97
C VAL A 272 1.88 10.57 25.28
N GLN A 273 2.50 10.26 26.43
CA GLN A 273 1.89 10.48 27.75
C GLN A 273 1.97 11.93 28.22
N HIS A 274 2.99 12.66 27.78
CA HIS A 274 3.23 14.06 28.12
C HIS A 274 3.57 14.84 26.83
N PRO A 275 2.55 15.17 26.01
CA PRO A 275 2.74 15.93 24.78
C PRO A 275 3.57 17.20 25.00
N PRO A 276 4.56 17.51 24.13
CA PRO A 276 5.46 18.65 24.30
C PRO A 276 4.79 19.96 23.86
N VAL A 277 3.71 20.32 24.57
CA VAL A 277 2.88 21.49 24.26
C VAL A 277 3.68 22.78 24.44
N ALA A 278 3.65 23.65 23.43
CA ALA A 278 4.34 24.92 23.43
C ALA A 278 3.73 25.89 24.46
N GLU A 279 4.57 26.58 25.21
CA GLU A 279 4.13 27.66 26.12
C GLU A 279 3.54 28.85 25.33
N HIS A 280 4.06 29.07 24.13
CA HIS A 280 3.65 30.15 23.22
C HIS A 280 3.40 29.60 21.81
N PRO A 281 2.21 29.02 21.57
CA PRO A 281 1.92 28.32 20.32
C PRO A 281 1.89 29.28 19.11
N THR A 282 2.36 28.78 17.97
CA THR A 282 2.28 29.51 16.69
C THR A 282 0.92 29.23 16.04
N GLY A 283 -0.01 30.18 16.17
CA GLY A 283 -1.37 30.05 15.63
C GLY A 283 -2.37 29.47 16.64
N GLY A 284 -3.65 29.68 16.35
CA GLY A 284 -4.73 29.25 17.22
C GLY A 284 -5.08 27.77 17.01
N TRP A 285 -5.36 27.07 18.11
CA TRP A 285 -5.89 25.71 18.10
C TRP A 285 -7.09 25.63 19.05
N ALA A 286 -8.19 25.05 18.57
CA ALA A 286 -9.48 25.13 19.26
C ALA A 286 -9.66 24.05 20.34
N TYR A 287 -8.76 23.08 20.42
CA TYR A 287 -8.94 21.86 21.21
C TYR A 287 -7.83 21.67 22.24
N PRO A 288 -8.10 21.05 23.39
CA PRO A 288 -7.04 20.67 24.33
C PRO A 288 -6.19 19.54 23.74
N ILE A 289 -4.88 19.56 24.02
CA ILE A 289 -3.99 18.45 23.65
C ILE A 289 -4.11 17.35 24.70
N ARG A 290 -4.69 16.20 24.31
CA ARG A 290 -4.96 15.09 25.24
C ARG A 290 -3.78 14.12 25.32
N PRO A 291 -3.38 13.64 26.50
CA PRO A 291 -2.34 12.62 26.63
C PRO A 291 -2.85 11.24 26.21
N GLY A 292 -1.96 10.42 25.66
CA GLY A 292 -2.22 9.02 25.33
C GLY A 292 -1.85 8.07 26.46
N THR A 293 -2.22 6.79 26.30
CA THR A 293 -2.00 5.75 27.32
C THR A 293 -0.91 4.74 26.95
N MET A 294 -0.25 4.91 25.78
CA MET A 294 0.86 4.05 25.36
C MET A 294 1.94 3.98 26.44
N SER A 295 2.40 2.78 26.73
CA SER A 295 3.40 2.48 27.75
C SER A 295 4.59 1.71 27.18
N MET A 296 5.67 1.62 27.95
CA MET A 296 6.86 0.83 27.56
C MET A 296 6.53 -0.66 27.27
N PRO A 297 5.66 -1.34 28.06
CA PRO A 297 5.17 -2.67 27.71
C PRO A 297 4.51 -2.77 26.33
N ASP A 298 3.76 -1.75 25.89
CA ASP A 298 3.11 -1.77 24.57
C ASP A 298 4.14 -1.77 23.44
N LEU A 299 5.14 -0.87 23.50
CA LEU A 299 6.25 -0.84 22.54
C LEU A 299 7.08 -2.13 22.58
N ALA A 300 7.46 -2.59 23.77
CA ALA A 300 8.27 -3.79 23.93
C ALA A 300 7.51 -5.07 23.49
N GLY A 301 6.17 -5.05 23.61
CA GLY A 301 5.27 -6.14 23.25
C GLY A 301 4.93 -6.22 21.77
N TYR A 302 5.04 -5.11 21.03
CA TYR A 302 4.63 -5.05 19.62
C TYR A 302 5.37 -6.07 18.74
N ARG A 303 4.62 -6.71 17.84
CA ARG A 303 5.13 -7.65 16.82
C ARG A 303 4.41 -7.41 15.51
N VAL A 304 5.12 -7.49 14.39
CA VAL A 304 4.47 -7.58 13.07
C VAL A 304 3.75 -8.92 12.92
N ARG A 305 2.70 -8.95 12.09
CA ARG A 305 1.92 -10.15 11.76
C ARG A 305 2.19 -10.57 10.32
N PHE A 306 1.89 -11.83 9.98
CA PHE A 306 2.09 -12.38 8.63
C PHE A 306 0.80 -13.04 8.13
N PRO A 307 -0.26 -12.26 7.90
CA PRO A 307 -1.48 -12.85 7.37
C PRO A 307 -1.23 -13.39 5.96
N GLU A 308 -1.96 -14.43 5.59
CA GLU A 308 -2.00 -14.86 4.20
C GLU A 308 -2.62 -13.73 3.35
N PRO A 309 -2.11 -13.47 2.13
CA PRO A 309 -2.71 -12.46 1.27
C PRO A 309 -4.15 -12.80 0.95
N THR A 310 -4.96 -11.76 0.69
CA THR A 310 -6.23 -11.97 -0.01
C THR A 310 -5.94 -12.50 -1.41
N HIS A 311 -6.83 -13.32 -1.94
CA HIS A 311 -6.72 -13.87 -3.29
C HIS A 311 -8.07 -13.84 -3.96
N SER A 312 -8.11 -13.24 -5.15
CA SER A 312 -9.28 -13.22 -6.03
C SER A 312 -8.88 -13.56 -7.46
N ARG A 313 -9.84 -13.98 -8.29
CA ARG A 313 -9.63 -14.24 -9.72
C ARG A 313 -10.40 -13.22 -10.54
N TYR A 314 -9.72 -12.57 -11.46
CA TYR A 314 -10.35 -11.60 -12.36
C TYR A 314 -9.87 -11.80 -13.79
N ARG A 315 -10.78 -12.21 -14.69
CA ARG A 315 -10.50 -12.41 -16.13
C ARG A 315 -9.31 -13.35 -16.41
N GLY A 316 -9.17 -14.40 -15.61
CA GLY A 316 -8.07 -15.36 -15.72
C GLY A 316 -6.75 -14.92 -15.08
N LEU A 317 -6.73 -13.76 -14.43
CA LEU A 317 -5.62 -13.26 -13.61
C LEU A 317 -5.87 -13.60 -12.13
N ASP A 318 -4.79 -13.77 -11.38
CA ASP A 318 -4.83 -13.89 -9.92
C ASP A 318 -4.50 -12.52 -9.31
N VAL A 319 -5.37 -11.99 -8.45
CA VAL A 319 -5.21 -10.69 -7.80
C VAL A 319 -4.96 -10.92 -6.32
N TYR A 320 -3.82 -10.43 -5.83
CA TYR A 320 -3.41 -10.54 -4.43
C TYR A 320 -3.33 -9.17 -3.79
N GLY A 321 -3.78 -9.07 -2.54
CA GLY A 321 -3.64 -7.87 -1.72
C GLY A 321 -3.40 -8.19 -0.25
N MET A 322 -3.36 -7.15 0.57
CA MET A 322 -3.26 -7.28 2.02
C MET A 322 -4.60 -7.74 2.63
N ALA A 323 -4.54 -8.61 3.63
CA ALA A 323 -5.69 -9.05 4.42
C ALA A 323 -5.92 -8.14 5.65
N THR A 324 -6.82 -8.53 6.55
CA THR A 324 -7.11 -7.75 7.75
C THR A 324 -5.86 -7.53 8.62
N PRO A 325 -5.69 -6.35 9.22
CA PRO A 325 -6.68 -5.27 9.41
C PRO A 325 -6.87 -4.33 8.20
N SER A 326 -6.12 -4.51 7.11
CA SER A 326 -6.49 -3.82 5.86
C SER A 326 -7.79 -4.39 5.31
N SER A 327 -8.64 -3.50 4.83
CA SER A 327 -9.81 -3.83 4.03
C SER A 327 -9.54 -3.83 2.52
N GLY A 328 -8.37 -3.33 2.11
CA GLY A 328 -8.06 -3.00 0.73
C GLY A 328 -8.13 -4.21 -0.20
N GLY A 329 -7.43 -5.29 0.15
CA GLY A 329 -7.41 -6.50 -0.67
C GLY A 329 -8.79 -7.15 -0.80
N THR A 330 -9.56 -7.18 0.30
CA THR A 330 -10.93 -7.71 0.30
C THR A 330 -11.85 -6.87 -0.59
N ALA A 331 -11.88 -5.55 -0.39
CA ALA A 331 -12.78 -4.66 -1.12
C ALA A 331 -12.44 -4.56 -2.63
N VAL A 332 -11.14 -4.51 -2.97
CA VAL A 332 -10.70 -4.55 -4.39
C VAL A 332 -11.06 -5.90 -5.01
N GLY A 333 -10.77 -7.02 -4.34
CA GLY A 333 -11.09 -8.36 -4.83
C GLY A 333 -12.59 -8.58 -5.02
N GLU A 334 -13.41 -8.16 -4.06
CA GLU A 334 -14.86 -8.22 -4.11
C GLU A 334 -15.41 -7.38 -5.28
N ALA A 335 -14.94 -6.14 -5.44
CA ALA A 335 -15.41 -5.26 -6.51
C ALA A 335 -15.07 -5.83 -7.90
N LEU A 336 -13.87 -6.40 -8.07
CA LEU A 336 -13.49 -7.09 -9.28
C LEU A 336 -14.38 -8.32 -9.54
N ASN A 337 -14.73 -9.08 -8.50
CA ASN A 337 -15.64 -10.22 -8.64
C ASN A 337 -17.06 -9.80 -9.00
N ILE A 338 -17.54 -8.66 -8.50
CA ILE A 338 -18.84 -8.09 -8.92
C ILE A 338 -18.77 -7.72 -10.41
N LEU A 339 -17.72 -7.01 -10.82
CA LEU A 339 -17.52 -6.52 -12.18
C LEU A 339 -17.28 -7.64 -13.21
N GLN A 340 -16.77 -8.80 -12.76
CA GLN A 340 -16.45 -9.94 -13.65
C GLN A 340 -17.66 -10.46 -14.42
N SER A 341 -18.86 -10.30 -13.85
CA SER A 341 -20.15 -10.68 -14.46
C SER A 341 -20.47 -9.89 -15.73
N SER A 342 -19.72 -8.82 -15.99
CA SER A 342 -19.93 -7.91 -17.10
C SER A 342 -18.68 -7.76 -17.97
N LYS A 343 -18.88 -7.63 -19.30
CA LYS A 343 -17.80 -7.32 -20.24
C LYS A 343 -17.67 -5.80 -20.39
N LEU A 344 -16.86 -5.18 -19.53
CA LEU A 344 -16.68 -3.71 -19.50
C LEU A 344 -16.11 -3.16 -20.81
N SER A 345 -15.26 -3.94 -21.49
CA SER A 345 -14.70 -3.58 -22.80
C SER A 345 -15.74 -3.53 -23.95
N ALA A 346 -16.95 -4.06 -23.74
CA ALA A 346 -18.01 -4.14 -24.75
C ALA A 346 -19.09 -3.06 -24.57
N VAL A 347 -18.95 -2.19 -23.58
CA VAL A 347 -19.85 -1.07 -23.33
C VAL A 347 -19.12 0.25 -23.47
N VAL A 348 -19.87 1.34 -23.65
CA VAL A 348 -19.29 2.68 -23.68
C VAL A 348 -18.67 3.03 -22.32
N ARG A 349 -17.64 3.88 -22.32
CA ARG A 349 -16.87 4.24 -21.12
C ARG A 349 -17.74 4.72 -19.95
N ALA A 350 -18.76 5.54 -20.23
CA ALA A 350 -19.71 5.99 -19.21
C ALA A 350 -20.43 4.83 -18.50
N GLN A 351 -20.80 3.77 -19.24
CA GLN A 351 -21.45 2.59 -18.65
C GLN A 351 -20.46 1.75 -17.84
N ALA A 352 -19.20 1.67 -18.28
CA ALA A 352 -18.16 0.99 -17.52
C ALA A 352 -17.89 1.72 -16.20
N LEU A 353 -17.80 3.06 -16.22
CA LEU A 353 -17.66 3.89 -15.03
C LEU A 353 -18.89 3.81 -14.12
N HIS A 354 -20.10 3.75 -14.68
CA HIS A 354 -21.32 3.53 -13.89
C HIS A 354 -21.21 2.24 -13.09
N ARG A 355 -20.88 1.11 -13.74
CA ARG A 355 -20.70 -0.19 -13.06
C ARG A 355 -19.59 -0.15 -12.00
N TYR A 356 -18.49 0.54 -12.29
CA TYR A 356 -17.41 0.75 -11.33
C TYR A 356 -17.87 1.51 -10.08
N LEU A 357 -18.63 2.59 -10.23
CA LEU A 357 -19.16 3.38 -9.11
C LEU A 357 -20.20 2.58 -8.31
N GLU A 358 -21.08 1.83 -8.97
CA GLU A 358 -22.06 0.97 -8.30
C GLU A 358 -21.41 -0.19 -7.54
N ALA A 359 -20.42 -0.85 -8.14
CA ALA A 359 -19.64 -1.88 -7.45
C ALA A 359 -18.91 -1.29 -6.24
N SER A 360 -18.31 -0.10 -6.38
CA SER A 360 -17.64 0.60 -5.27
C SER A 360 -18.62 0.88 -4.12
N ALA A 361 -19.83 1.38 -4.39
CA ALA A 361 -20.84 1.60 -3.35
C ALA A 361 -21.19 0.31 -2.59
N LEU A 362 -21.39 -0.79 -3.32
CA LEU A 362 -21.72 -2.09 -2.73
C LEU A 362 -20.60 -2.61 -1.82
N VAL A 363 -19.34 -2.59 -2.28
CA VAL A 363 -18.23 -3.10 -1.47
C VAL A 363 -17.91 -2.21 -0.27
N PHE A 364 -18.15 -0.90 -0.35
CA PHE A 364 -18.00 -0.03 0.83
C PHE A 364 -19.07 -0.31 1.88
N ALA A 365 -20.30 -0.65 1.48
CA ALA A 365 -21.31 -1.11 2.43
C ALA A 365 -20.85 -2.40 3.15
N ASP A 366 -20.33 -3.37 2.40
CA ASP A 366 -19.88 -4.67 2.93
C ASP A 366 -18.63 -4.52 3.81
N ARG A 367 -17.63 -3.78 3.33
CA ARG A 367 -16.44 -3.37 4.10
C ARG A 367 -16.81 -2.76 5.44
N ASN A 368 -17.69 -1.75 5.43
CA ASN A 368 -18.04 -0.99 6.62
C ASN A 368 -18.69 -1.89 7.67
N ARG A 369 -19.49 -2.86 7.23
CA ARG A 369 -20.22 -3.77 8.09
C ARG A 369 -19.38 -4.89 8.69
N TYR A 370 -18.46 -5.48 7.90
CA TYR A 370 -17.85 -6.77 8.23
C TYR A 370 -16.35 -6.77 8.46
N VAL A 371 -15.61 -5.79 7.92
CA VAL A 371 -14.15 -5.84 7.87
C VAL A 371 -13.54 -5.03 9.02
N GLY A 372 -12.57 -5.62 9.72
CA GLY A 372 -11.77 -5.06 10.82
C GLY A 372 -10.70 -6.08 11.27
N ASP A 373 -9.90 -5.75 12.30
CA ASP A 373 -8.76 -6.57 12.75
C ASP A 373 -9.14 -8.04 13.06
N SER A 374 -10.29 -8.22 13.70
CA SER A 374 -10.76 -9.51 14.19
C SER A 374 -11.75 -10.20 13.25
N THR A 375 -11.89 -9.77 12.00
CA THR A 375 -12.84 -10.39 11.07
C THR A 375 -12.49 -11.86 10.84
N PRO A 376 -13.43 -12.80 11.06
CA PRO A 376 -13.19 -14.22 10.83
C PRO A 376 -12.87 -14.51 9.36
N ARG A 377 -11.89 -15.40 9.11
CA ARG A 377 -11.52 -15.83 7.75
C ARG A 377 -12.71 -16.29 6.91
N ALA A 378 -13.66 -17.02 7.50
CA ALA A 378 -14.85 -17.47 6.79
C ALA A 378 -15.67 -16.32 6.18
N VAL A 379 -15.79 -15.19 6.89
CA VAL A 379 -16.49 -14.00 6.37
C VAL A 379 -15.71 -13.39 5.20
N LEU A 380 -14.37 -13.30 5.31
CA LEU A 380 -13.53 -12.80 4.23
C LEU A 380 -13.59 -13.69 2.98
N ASP A 381 -13.57 -15.00 3.17
CA ASP A 381 -13.68 -15.99 2.08
C ASP A 381 -15.04 -15.90 1.37
N GLU A 382 -16.12 -15.59 2.11
CA GLU A 382 -17.44 -15.37 1.55
C GLU A 382 -17.53 -14.06 0.74
N LEU A 383 -17.04 -12.94 1.29
CA LEU A 383 -16.99 -11.65 0.59
C LEU A 383 -16.19 -11.74 -0.73
N LEU A 384 -15.11 -12.53 -0.74
CA LEU A 384 -14.29 -12.78 -1.93
C LEU A 384 -14.84 -13.87 -2.85
N SER A 385 -16.01 -14.46 -2.56
CA SER A 385 -16.55 -15.55 -3.38
C SER A 385 -17.35 -15.07 -4.59
N ASP A 386 -17.27 -15.84 -5.70
CA ASP A 386 -18.06 -15.57 -6.91
C ASP A 386 -19.58 -15.60 -6.65
N ARG A 387 -20.03 -16.39 -5.66
CA ARG A 387 -21.46 -16.51 -5.31
C ARG A 387 -21.96 -15.23 -4.65
N PHE A 388 -21.23 -14.72 -3.65
CA PHE A 388 -21.56 -13.45 -3.01
C PHE A 388 -21.53 -12.32 -4.04
N ALA A 389 -20.46 -12.22 -4.81
CA ALA A 389 -20.33 -11.22 -5.87
C ALA A 389 -21.45 -11.28 -6.92
N GLY A 390 -21.91 -12.49 -7.28
CA GLY A 390 -23.04 -12.70 -8.17
C GLY A 390 -24.35 -12.10 -7.64
N ASP A 391 -24.63 -12.23 -6.34
CA ASP A 391 -25.81 -11.64 -5.72
C ASP A 391 -25.71 -10.13 -5.63
N ARG A 392 -24.53 -9.58 -5.31
CA ARG A 392 -24.28 -8.13 -5.33
C ARG A 392 -24.43 -7.56 -6.74
N ALA A 393 -23.89 -8.23 -7.77
CA ALA A 393 -23.97 -7.79 -9.17
C ALA A 393 -25.40 -7.67 -9.70
N ARG A 394 -26.36 -8.48 -9.20
CA ARG A 394 -27.78 -8.39 -9.58
C ARG A 394 -28.45 -7.06 -9.16
N LEU A 395 -27.86 -6.33 -8.22
CA LEU A 395 -28.38 -5.05 -7.75
C LEU A 395 -28.06 -3.90 -8.71
N ILE A 396 -27.10 -4.06 -9.60
CA ILE A 396 -26.65 -2.99 -10.51
C ILE A 396 -27.65 -2.86 -11.66
N ASP A 397 -28.46 -1.79 -11.63
CA ASP A 397 -29.33 -1.40 -12.74
C ASP A 397 -28.52 -0.62 -13.79
N PRO A 398 -28.41 -1.10 -15.05
CA PRO A 398 -27.66 -0.39 -16.07
C PRO A 398 -28.23 1.00 -16.44
N ALA A 399 -29.49 1.30 -16.09
CA ALA A 399 -30.16 2.55 -16.43
C ALA A 399 -30.20 3.56 -15.27
N HIS A 400 -30.01 3.13 -14.01
CA HIS A 400 -30.14 3.99 -12.85
C HIS A 400 -29.10 3.65 -11.77
N ALA A 401 -28.48 4.67 -11.19
CA ALA A 401 -27.66 4.54 -10.00
C ALA A 401 -28.53 4.11 -8.81
N LEU A 402 -28.00 3.22 -7.97
CA LEU A 402 -28.61 2.86 -6.70
C LEU A 402 -28.78 4.10 -5.83
N VAL A 403 -29.89 4.15 -5.08
CA VAL A 403 -30.08 5.15 -4.04
C VAL A 403 -29.10 4.85 -2.91
N ARG A 404 -28.23 5.82 -2.60
CA ARG A 404 -27.19 5.71 -1.57
C ARG A 404 -27.62 6.37 -0.26
N PRO A 405 -27.12 5.91 0.89
CA PRO A 405 -26.22 4.77 1.07
C PRO A 405 -26.92 3.42 0.81
N VAL A 406 -26.19 2.49 0.20
CA VAL A 406 -26.66 1.12 -0.06
C VAL A 406 -26.43 0.24 1.16
N ALA A 407 -27.28 -0.78 1.30
CA ALA A 407 -27.19 -1.77 2.36
C ALA A 407 -26.09 -2.82 2.08
N PRO A 408 -25.43 -3.35 3.13
CA PRO A 408 -24.55 -4.50 3.00
C PRO A 408 -25.34 -5.75 2.59
N GLY A 409 -24.68 -6.64 1.86
CA GLY A 409 -25.11 -8.00 1.60
C GLY A 409 -24.93 -8.89 2.83
N LEU A 410 -25.46 -10.10 2.79
CA LEU A 410 -25.33 -11.08 3.88
C LEU A 410 -24.35 -12.19 3.49
N PRO A 411 -23.16 -12.26 4.10
CA PRO A 411 -22.28 -13.41 3.97
C PRO A 411 -22.78 -14.50 4.95
N ASP A 412 -23.82 -15.24 4.54
CA ASP A 412 -24.41 -16.36 5.30
C ASP A 412 -24.36 -17.72 4.55
N GLY A 413 -23.58 -17.79 3.48
CA GLY A 413 -23.50 -18.96 2.59
C GLY A 413 -24.74 -19.27 1.74
N SER A 414 -25.85 -18.52 1.87
CA SER A 414 -27.14 -18.76 1.20
C SER A 414 -27.42 -17.70 0.13
N TYR A 415 -26.97 -17.99 -1.10
CA TYR A 415 -27.00 -17.04 -2.21
C TYR A 415 -28.04 -17.43 -3.26
N GLY A 416 -28.77 -16.45 -3.80
CA GLY A 416 -29.87 -16.65 -4.75
C GLY A 416 -31.09 -15.73 -4.58
N GLY A 417 -31.05 -14.82 -3.60
CA GLY A 417 -32.07 -13.79 -3.36
C GLY A 417 -31.44 -12.44 -3.01
N CYS A 418 -32.12 -11.32 -3.30
CA CYS A 418 -31.65 -9.98 -2.97
C CYS A 418 -31.91 -9.64 -1.48
N THR A 419 -31.30 -10.39 -0.57
CA THR A 419 -31.44 -10.17 0.88
C THR A 419 -30.49 -9.06 1.34
N ARG A 420 -30.98 -8.11 2.15
CA ARG A 420 -30.22 -6.94 2.61
C ARG A 420 -30.17 -6.91 4.14
N ALA A 421 -29.05 -6.46 4.71
CA ALA A 421 -28.97 -6.06 6.11
C ALA A 421 -29.24 -4.56 6.30
N ALA A 422 -29.38 -4.10 7.55
CA ALA A 422 -29.46 -2.66 7.84
C ALA A 422 -28.17 -1.95 7.41
N ALA A 423 -28.30 -0.76 6.82
CA ALA A 423 -27.15 0.06 6.45
C ALA A 423 -26.46 0.60 7.72
N GLY A 424 -25.13 0.48 7.76
CA GLY A 424 -24.29 1.15 8.76
C GLY A 424 -23.78 2.50 8.23
N GLU A 425 -23.30 3.34 9.14
CA GLU A 425 -22.69 4.62 8.77
C GLU A 425 -21.25 4.43 8.27
N ALA A 426 -20.81 5.33 7.39
CA ALA A 426 -19.43 5.37 6.95
C ALA A 426 -18.56 6.02 8.04
N GLY A 427 -17.47 5.34 8.43
CA GLY A 427 -16.46 5.91 9.31
C GLY A 427 -15.59 6.94 8.59
N THR A 428 -14.98 7.85 9.35
CA THR A 428 -13.93 8.75 8.87
C THR A 428 -12.58 8.06 8.99
N GLU A 429 -11.80 8.02 7.90
CA GLU A 429 -10.40 7.53 7.89
C GLU A 429 -9.50 8.63 7.34
N GLY A 430 -8.24 8.68 7.79
CA GLY A 430 -7.26 9.67 7.35
C GLY A 430 -7.03 9.66 5.84
N THR A 431 -6.76 10.81 5.24
CA THR A 431 -6.67 10.99 3.77
C THR A 431 -5.25 10.86 3.21
N HIS A 432 -4.24 10.56 4.03
CA HIS A 432 -2.83 10.69 3.64
C HIS A 432 -2.00 9.44 4.00
N THR A 433 -1.06 9.10 3.12
CA THR A 433 -0.34 7.82 3.05
C THR A 433 0.74 8.00 1.98
N THR A 434 1.72 7.09 1.87
CA THR A 434 2.56 6.98 0.68
C THR A 434 2.61 5.54 0.16
N ASN A 435 3.02 5.38 -1.10
CA ASN A 435 3.14 4.09 -1.75
C ASN A 435 4.42 3.99 -2.58
N LEU A 436 5.01 2.80 -2.60
CA LEU A 436 6.09 2.46 -3.51
C LEU A 436 5.94 1.06 -4.10
N THR A 437 6.32 0.94 -5.36
CA THR A 437 6.38 -0.32 -6.10
C THR A 437 7.80 -0.55 -6.56
N VAL A 438 8.35 -1.73 -6.28
CA VAL A 438 9.74 -2.08 -6.63
C VAL A 438 9.78 -3.48 -7.23
N ALA A 439 10.56 -3.63 -8.30
CA ALA A 439 10.89 -4.94 -8.88
C ALA A 439 12.39 -5.05 -9.13
N ASP A 440 12.94 -6.25 -8.98
CA ASP A 440 14.36 -6.50 -9.23
C ASP A 440 14.61 -7.37 -10.48
N ARG A 441 15.88 -7.52 -10.84
CA ARG A 441 16.32 -8.33 -11.99
C ARG A 441 15.96 -9.82 -11.89
N TRP A 442 15.65 -10.32 -10.69
CA TRP A 442 15.29 -11.71 -10.46
C TRP A 442 13.77 -11.93 -10.57
N GLY A 443 13.00 -10.86 -10.75
CA GLY A 443 11.55 -10.88 -10.89
C GLY A 443 10.80 -10.79 -9.57
N ASN A 444 11.48 -10.55 -8.44
CA ASN A 444 10.78 -10.31 -7.19
C ASN A 444 10.10 -8.95 -7.24
N VAL A 445 8.95 -8.83 -6.59
CA VAL A 445 8.15 -7.60 -6.57
C VAL A 445 7.78 -7.26 -5.13
N VAL A 446 7.93 -6.00 -4.77
CA VAL A 446 7.42 -5.40 -3.54
C VAL A 446 6.39 -4.36 -3.92
N GLU A 447 5.20 -4.50 -3.37
CA GLU A 447 4.17 -3.48 -3.37
C GLU A 447 3.93 -3.08 -1.91
N TYR A 448 4.28 -1.83 -1.57
CA TYR A 448 4.34 -1.39 -0.18
C TYR A 448 3.64 -0.05 0.00
N THR A 449 2.60 -0.07 0.83
CA THR A 449 1.88 1.12 1.28
C THR A 449 2.17 1.34 2.77
N LEU A 450 2.57 2.55 3.16
CA LEU A 450 2.90 2.92 4.54
C LEU A 450 2.46 4.35 4.86
N THR A 451 2.22 4.63 6.14
CA THR A 451 1.57 5.88 6.55
C THR A 451 1.88 6.30 7.99
N ILE A 452 1.48 7.52 8.34
CA ILE A 452 1.26 8.04 9.70
C ILE A 452 -0.19 8.53 9.88
N GLU A 453 -1.13 7.99 9.10
CA GLU A 453 -2.58 8.29 8.97
C GLU A 453 -2.93 9.60 8.24
N GLN A 454 -2.58 10.76 8.80
CA GLN A 454 -2.88 12.06 8.20
C GLN A 454 -1.60 12.82 7.84
N THR A 455 -1.73 13.85 6.99
CA THR A 455 -0.60 14.73 6.69
C THR A 455 -0.14 15.36 8.00
N GLY A 456 1.09 15.06 8.43
CA GLY A 456 1.62 15.54 9.70
C GLY A 456 1.30 14.65 10.91
N GLY A 457 0.59 13.54 10.73
CA GLY A 457 0.21 12.63 11.80
C GLY A 457 -0.58 13.31 12.91
N ASN A 458 -0.22 13.02 14.16
CA ASN A 458 -0.77 13.71 15.34
C ASN A 458 -0.13 15.09 15.60
N GLY A 459 0.78 15.54 14.73
CA GLY A 459 1.49 16.81 14.84
C GLY A 459 2.69 16.80 15.80
N MET A 460 2.94 15.72 16.56
CA MET A 460 4.03 15.64 17.53
C MET A 460 5.30 15.06 16.91
N VAL A 461 6.35 15.87 16.83
CA VAL A 461 7.72 15.39 16.63
C VAL A 461 8.26 14.91 17.98
N VAL A 462 8.79 13.70 18.04
CA VAL A 462 9.45 13.19 19.26
C VAL A 462 10.70 14.06 19.54
N PRO A 463 10.77 14.75 20.69
CA PRO A 463 11.85 15.70 20.97
C PRO A 463 13.24 15.06 20.84
N GLY A 464 14.13 15.72 20.08
CA GLY A 464 15.50 15.25 19.82
C GLY A 464 15.61 13.99 18.95
N ARG A 465 14.51 13.57 18.30
CA ARG A 465 14.47 12.38 17.42
C ARG A 465 14.05 12.68 16.00
N GLY A 466 13.42 13.83 15.75
CA GLY A 466 13.19 14.36 14.40
C GLY A 466 12.15 13.62 13.56
N PHE A 467 11.32 12.75 14.13
CA PHE A 467 10.22 12.10 13.40
C PHE A 467 8.86 12.37 14.04
N LEU A 468 7.84 12.48 13.19
CA LEU A 468 6.44 12.62 13.59
C LEU A 468 5.86 11.29 14.08
N LEU A 469 4.95 11.36 15.05
CA LEU A 469 4.14 10.23 15.48
C LEU A 469 2.84 10.16 14.67
N ASN A 470 2.39 8.95 14.41
CA ASN A 470 1.10 8.69 13.77
C ASN A 470 -0.07 9.14 14.64
N ASN A 471 -1.21 9.38 14.00
CA ASN A 471 -2.52 9.46 14.65
C ASN A 471 -3.38 8.24 14.29
N GLU A 472 -2.78 7.09 14.02
CA GLU A 472 -3.42 5.95 13.36
C GLU A 472 -4.68 5.42 14.05
N LEU A 473 -4.78 5.59 15.37
CA LEU A 473 -5.94 5.11 16.11
C LEU A 473 -7.21 5.89 15.78
N THR A 474 -7.13 7.03 15.07
CA THR A 474 -8.31 7.74 14.56
C THR A 474 -9.04 7.00 13.44
N ASP A 475 -8.41 5.98 12.84
CA ASP A 475 -9.10 5.09 11.90
C ASP A 475 -10.10 4.15 12.60
N PHE A 476 -10.13 4.08 13.94
CA PHE A 476 -11.25 3.43 14.65
C PHE A 476 -12.53 4.25 14.56
N ASN A 477 -13.67 3.57 14.62
CA ASN A 477 -14.95 4.24 14.83
C ASN A 477 -14.99 4.79 16.26
N PHE A 478 -15.23 6.10 16.43
CA PHE A 478 -15.24 6.73 17.76
C PHE A 478 -16.46 6.30 18.59
N THR A 479 -17.54 5.91 17.92
CA THR A 479 -18.78 5.41 18.50
C THR A 479 -19.33 4.28 17.62
N PRO A 480 -20.20 3.39 18.13
CA PRO A 480 -20.80 2.33 17.32
C PRO A 480 -21.51 2.86 16.08
N THR A 481 -21.13 2.38 14.90
CA THR A 481 -21.68 2.80 13.59
C THR A 481 -22.65 1.78 12.97
N GLN A 482 -22.81 0.62 13.63
CA GLN A 482 -23.52 -0.55 13.09
C GLN A 482 -24.86 -0.81 13.80
N GLY A 483 -25.42 0.20 14.48
CA GLY A 483 -26.65 0.06 15.27
C GLY A 483 -26.50 -0.98 16.38
N SER A 484 -27.39 -1.96 16.43
CA SER A 484 -27.32 -3.07 17.40
C SER A 484 -26.35 -4.18 16.99
N ALA A 485 -25.80 -4.12 15.78
CA ALA A 485 -24.89 -5.14 15.30
C ALA A 485 -23.44 -4.88 15.79
N PRO A 486 -22.61 -5.93 15.92
CA PRO A 486 -21.21 -5.75 16.30
C PRO A 486 -20.48 -4.87 15.29
N ASP A 487 -19.78 -3.85 15.79
CA ASP A 487 -18.93 -2.96 15.01
C ASP A 487 -17.49 -3.53 14.97
N PRO A 488 -17.00 -3.95 13.79
CA PRO A 488 -15.70 -4.59 13.68
C PRO A 488 -14.53 -3.64 13.94
N ASN A 489 -14.77 -2.33 14.02
CA ASN A 489 -13.75 -1.29 14.04
C ASN A 489 -13.84 -0.32 15.23
N LEU A 490 -14.45 -0.72 16.35
CA LEU A 490 -14.31 0.01 17.63
C LEU A 490 -12.90 -0.19 18.24
N PRO A 491 -12.39 0.77 19.03
CA PRO A 491 -11.12 0.63 19.75
C PRO A 491 -11.13 -0.56 20.71
N ALA A 492 -10.02 -1.25 20.88
CA ALA A 492 -9.86 -2.30 21.90
C ALA A 492 -8.37 -2.56 22.21
N PRO A 493 -8.04 -3.18 23.36
CA PRO A 493 -6.67 -3.49 23.75
C PRO A 493 -5.89 -4.25 22.67
N GLY A 494 -4.75 -3.70 22.22
CA GLY A 494 -3.87 -4.35 21.24
C GLY A 494 -4.45 -4.50 19.83
N LYS A 495 -5.67 -3.99 19.59
CA LYS A 495 -6.35 -4.05 18.30
C LYS A 495 -5.70 -3.08 17.30
N ARG A 496 -5.71 -3.45 16.03
CA ARG A 496 -5.24 -2.60 14.94
C ARG A 496 -6.43 -1.93 14.25
N PRO A 497 -6.42 -0.60 14.05
CA PRO A 497 -7.51 0.06 13.35
C PRO A 497 -7.58 -0.40 11.90
N ARG A 498 -8.82 -0.50 11.37
CA ARG A 498 -9.06 -0.88 9.99
C ARG A 498 -8.42 0.15 9.05
N SER A 499 -7.74 -0.33 8.02
CA SER A 499 -7.14 0.52 7.00
C SER A 499 -7.76 0.32 5.62
N SER A 500 -7.61 1.31 4.75
CA SER A 500 -7.95 1.25 3.32
C SER A 500 -6.76 1.02 2.38
N MET A 501 -5.54 0.92 2.92
CA MET A 501 -4.33 0.65 2.13
C MET A 501 -4.47 -0.63 1.29
N SER A 502 -4.29 -0.51 -0.03
CA SER A 502 -4.56 -1.60 -0.98
C SER A 502 -3.34 -1.96 -1.85
N PRO A 503 -2.17 -2.29 -1.26
CA PRO A 503 -1.03 -2.77 -2.04
C PRO A 503 -1.44 -4.04 -2.79
N THR A 504 -1.43 -3.99 -4.12
CA THR A 504 -2.00 -5.04 -4.98
C THR A 504 -0.99 -5.57 -5.99
N ILE A 505 -0.84 -6.90 -6.05
CA ILE A 505 -0.05 -7.61 -7.06
C ILE A 505 -0.98 -8.50 -7.90
N VAL A 506 -0.96 -8.33 -9.21
CA VAL A 506 -1.70 -9.12 -10.19
C VAL A 506 -0.75 -10.06 -10.91
N LEU A 507 -1.09 -11.35 -10.95
CA LEU A 507 -0.34 -12.38 -11.64
C LEU A 507 -1.11 -12.89 -12.86
N ALA A 508 -0.37 -13.14 -13.94
CA ALA A 508 -0.82 -13.91 -15.09
C ALA A 508 -0.07 -15.25 -15.12
N HIS A 509 -0.80 -16.36 -14.98
CA HIS A 509 -0.21 -17.71 -14.97
C HIS A 509 0.93 -17.86 -13.94
N GLY A 510 0.72 -17.33 -12.74
CA GLY A 510 1.69 -17.39 -11.65
C GLY A 510 2.96 -16.55 -11.85
N ARG A 511 2.96 -15.57 -12.76
CA ARG A 511 4.03 -14.58 -12.95
C ARG A 511 3.49 -13.16 -12.83
N PRO A 512 4.29 -12.18 -12.35
CA PRO A 512 3.83 -10.80 -12.24
C PRO A 512 3.35 -10.27 -13.59
N TYR A 513 2.21 -9.59 -13.56
CA TYR A 513 1.62 -8.89 -14.71
C TYR A 513 1.52 -7.39 -14.41
N LEU A 514 1.08 -7.04 -13.21
CA LEU A 514 0.95 -5.66 -12.75
C LEU A 514 1.12 -5.62 -11.23
N ALA A 515 1.79 -4.61 -10.71
CA ALA A 515 1.75 -4.24 -9.29
C ALA A 515 1.37 -2.76 -9.19
N VAL A 516 0.46 -2.44 -8.29
CA VAL A 516 -0.07 -1.09 -8.12
C VAL A 516 -0.54 -0.85 -6.70
N GLY A 517 -0.35 0.38 -6.24
CA GLY A 517 -0.88 0.89 -4.99
C GLY A 517 -1.02 2.41 -5.07
N SER A 518 -1.64 2.99 -4.05
CA SER A 518 -1.85 4.42 -3.96
C SER A 518 -1.97 4.85 -2.51
N PRO A 519 -1.63 6.10 -2.18
CA PRO A 519 -2.14 6.77 -1.00
C PRO A 519 -3.54 7.34 -1.23
N GLY A 520 -4.17 7.88 -0.17
CA GLY A 520 -5.46 8.58 -0.27
C GLY A 520 -6.56 8.13 0.71
N GLY A 521 -6.22 7.53 1.85
CA GLY A 521 -7.22 7.07 2.82
C GLY A 521 -8.21 6.06 2.25
N SER A 522 -9.50 6.23 2.56
CA SER A 522 -10.59 5.44 1.98
C SER A 522 -10.58 5.41 0.44
N THR A 523 -10.09 6.47 -0.22
CA THR A 523 -10.04 6.51 -1.69
C THR A 523 -8.94 5.64 -2.30
N ILE A 524 -8.08 5.00 -1.49
CA ILE A 524 -7.06 4.05 -1.99
C ILE A 524 -7.72 2.88 -2.71
N ILE A 525 -8.80 2.34 -2.13
CA ILE A 525 -9.53 1.19 -2.67
C ILE A 525 -10.07 1.52 -4.07
N THR A 526 -10.77 2.64 -4.20
CA THR A 526 -11.35 3.11 -5.47
C THR A 526 -10.26 3.51 -6.47
N THR A 527 -9.16 4.11 -6.02
CA THR A 527 -8.03 4.45 -6.89
C THR A 527 -7.39 3.22 -7.51
N VAL A 528 -7.06 2.21 -6.70
CA VAL A 528 -6.51 0.93 -7.18
C VAL A 528 -7.51 0.25 -8.11
N LEU A 529 -8.78 0.16 -7.71
CA LEU A 529 -9.83 -0.45 -8.53
C LEU A 529 -9.98 0.26 -9.89
N GLN A 530 -9.98 1.60 -9.92
CA GLN A 530 -10.11 2.37 -11.17
C GLN A 530 -8.90 2.15 -12.08
N ILE A 531 -7.68 2.05 -11.53
CA ILE A 531 -6.49 1.73 -12.32
C ILE A 531 -6.58 0.32 -12.90
N LEU A 532 -7.00 -0.67 -12.10
CA LEU A 532 -7.19 -2.04 -12.55
C LEU A 532 -8.25 -2.12 -13.65
N VAL A 533 -9.41 -1.50 -13.49
CA VAL A 533 -10.44 -1.43 -14.55
C VAL A 533 -9.89 -0.71 -15.78
N GLY A 534 -9.23 0.43 -15.62
CA GLY A 534 -8.62 1.17 -16.71
C GLY A 534 -7.64 0.33 -17.53
N ARG A 535 -6.74 -0.38 -16.85
CA ARG A 535 -5.68 -1.18 -17.48
C ARG A 535 -6.17 -2.52 -18.01
N LEU A 536 -7.00 -3.24 -17.25
CA LEU A 536 -7.41 -4.63 -17.55
C LEU A 536 -8.65 -4.70 -18.46
N ASP A 537 -9.51 -3.70 -18.43
CA ASP A 537 -10.78 -3.71 -19.17
C ASP A 537 -10.86 -2.69 -20.29
N LEU A 538 -10.37 -1.47 -20.03
CA LEU A 538 -10.56 -0.32 -20.91
C LEU A 538 -9.36 -0.07 -21.84
N GLY A 539 -8.32 -0.90 -21.75
CA GLY A 539 -7.17 -0.87 -22.64
C GLY A 539 -6.26 0.35 -22.49
N LEU A 540 -6.36 1.07 -21.36
CA LEU A 540 -5.42 2.14 -21.04
C LEU A 540 -4.02 1.57 -20.82
N THR A 541 -2.97 2.32 -21.14
CA THR A 541 -1.62 1.98 -20.66
C THR A 541 -1.52 2.20 -19.16
N LEU A 542 -0.54 1.61 -18.47
CA LEU A 542 -0.37 1.87 -17.02
C LEU A 542 -0.19 3.37 -16.70
N PRO A 543 0.67 4.15 -17.39
CA PRO A 543 0.75 5.59 -17.19
C PRO A 543 -0.59 6.31 -17.42
N ASP A 544 -1.35 5.95 -18.46
CA ASP A 544 -2.64 6.58 -18.73
C ASP A 544 -3.70 6.21 -17.68
N ALA A 545 -3.67 4.97 -17.17
CA ALA A 545 -4.57 4.51 -16.12
C ALA A 545 -4.29 5.22 -14.79
N ILE A 546 -3.01 5.46 -14.46
CA ILE A 546 -2.61 6.28 -13.32
C ILE A 546 -3.03 7.74 -13.54
N ALA A 547 -2.76 8.32 -14.71
CA ALA A 547 -3.07 9.73 -14.99
C ALA A 547 -4.58 10.03 -15.14
N ALA A 548 -5.41 9.02 -15.41
CA ALA A 548 -6.84 9.21 -15.68
C ALA A 548 -7.55 9.96 -14.53
N PRO A 549 -8.43 10.93 -14.83
CA PRO A 549 -9.24 11.60 -13.81
C PRO A 549 -10.08 10.61 -13.01
N ARG A 550 -10.17 10.82 -11.69
CA ARG A 550 -10.76 9.87 -10.74
C ARG A 550 -12.11 10.32 -10.20
N ALA A 551 -12.93 9.31 -9.92
CA ALA A 551 -14.16 9.42 -9.15
C ALA A 551 -14.18 8.27 -8.15
N SER A 552 -14.49 8.56 -6.89
CA SER A 552 -14.48 7.63 -5.76
C SER A 552 -15.84 7.60 -5.10
N GLU A 553 -16.49 6.46 -5.16
CA GLU A 553 -17.74 6.20 -4.45
C GLU A 553 -17.45 5.34 -3.22
N LEU A 554 -17.73 5.90 -2.03
CA LEU A 554 -17.41 5.33 -0.72
C LEU A 554 -18.67 4.84 0.03
N ASN A 555 -19.74 4.57 -0.71
CA ASN A 555 -21.11 4.42 -0.24
C ASN A 555 -21.71 5.69 0.40
N ALA A 556 -21.30 6.87 -0.09
CA ALA A 556 -21.80 8.16 0.33
C ALA A 556 -22.97 8.61 -0.56
N VAL A 557 -23.72 9.63 -0.11
CA VAL A 557 -24.81 10.24 -0.91
C VAL A 557 -24.29 10.83 -2.22
N SER A 558 -23.02 11.24 -2.28
CA SER A 558 -22.40 11.81 -3.48
C SER A 558 -21.01 11.23 -3.71
N VAL A 559 -20.72 10.96 -4.99
CA VAL A 559 -19.42 10.50 -5.47
C VAL A 559 -18.41 11.64 -5.35
N GLN A 560 -17.26 11.39 -4.73
CA GLN A 560 -16.16 12.34 -4.77
C GLN A 560 -15.50 12.29 -6.15
N ALA A 561 -15.33 13.41 -6.83
CA ALA A 561 -14.71 13.42 -8.15
C ALA A 561 -13.78 14.61 -8.34
N GLU A 562 -12.72 14.38 -9.11
CA GLU A 562 -11.76 15.41 -9.45
C GLU A 562 -12.36 16.41 -10.45
N PRO A 563 -11.89 17.68 -10.43
CA PRO A 563 -12.36 18.68 -11.40
C PRO A 563 -12.25 18.22 -12.85
N ALA A 564 -11.15 17.53 -13.21
CA ALA A 564 -10.95 16.99 -14.55
C ALA A 564 -11.93 15.86 -14.90
N PHE A 565 -12.39 15.08 -13.90
CA PHE A 565 -13.43 14.07 -14.11
C PHE A 565 -14.78 14.76 -14.33
N LEU A 566 -15.12 15.76 -13.52
CA LEU A 566 -16.38 16.49 -13.63
C LEU A 566 -16.52 17.25 -14.95
N ALA A 567 -15.40 17.68 -15.54
CA ALA A 567 -15.36 18.30 -16.85
C ALA A 567 -15.47 17.30 -18.03
N SER A 568 -15.46 15.99 -17.76
CA SER A 568 -15.53 14.95 -18.79
C SER A 568 -16.96 14.73 -19.31
N PRO A 569 -17.13 14.27 -20.56
CA PRO A 569 -18.45 13.87 -21.07
C PRO A 569 -19.05 12.69 -20.31
N GLU A 570 -18.22 11.83 -19.70
CA GLU A 570 -18.67 10.73 -18.86
C GLU A 570 -19.39 11.20 -17.61
N ALA A 571 -18.94 12.30 -16.97
CA ALA A 571 -19.61 12.84 -15.78
C ALA A 571 -21.06 13.25 -16.08
N GLU A 572 -21.30 13.91 -17.21
CA GLU A 572 -22.66 14.28 -17.63
C GLU A 572 -23.53 13.06 -17.97
N ALA A 573 -22.95 12.02 -18.57
CA ALA A 573 -23.65 10.76 -18.79
C ALA A 573 -24.01 10.06 -17.48
N LEU A 574 -23.11 10.07 -16.49
CA LEU A 574 -23.33 9.49 -15.17
C LEU A 574 -24.39 10.26 -14.37
N LYS A 575 -24.42 11.59 -14.45
CA LYS A 575 -25.48 12.42 -13.86
C LYS A 575 -26.86 12.04 -14.39
N ARG A 576 -26.99 11.77 -15.69
CA ARG A 576 -28.26 11.31 -16.29
C ARG A 576 -28.69 9.92 -15.82
N LEU A 577 -27.73 9.08 -15.41
CA LEU A 577 -28.01 7.80 -14.75
C LEU A 577 -28.34 7.97 -13.26
N GLY A 578 -28.28 9.19 -12.69
CA GLY A 578 -28.62 9.46 -11.29
C GLY A 578 -27.44 9.59 -10.33
N HIS A 579 -26.19 9.58 -10.83
CA HIS A 579 -25.03 9.82 -9.97
C HIS A 579 -24.93 11.30 -9.56
N ALA A 580 -24.85 11.56 -8.25
CA ALA A 580 -24.53 12.87 -7.70
C ALA A 580 -23.03 12.97 -7.41
N PHE A 581 -22.44 14.14 -7.59
CA PHE A 581 -21.00 14.35 -7.38
C PHE A 581 -20.71 15.51 -6.43
N THR A 582 -19.65 15.36 -5.65
CA THR A 582 -18.99 16.42 -4.89
C THR A 582 -17.54 16.57 -5.36
N ILE A 583 -17.00 17.77 -5.27
CA ILE A 583 -15.62 18.05 -5.68
C ILE A 583 -14.67 17.48 -4.62
N ASN A 584 -13.72 16.67 -5.06
CA ASN A 584 -12.49 16.42 -4.34
C ASN A 584 -11.34 16.99 -5.20
N PRO A 585 -10.52 17.94 -4.70
CA PRO A 585 -9.47 18.57 -5.50
C PRO A 585 -8.50 17.55 -6.13
N GLU A 586 -8.21 16.48 -5.39
CA GLU A 586 -7.22 15.50 -5.76
C GLU A 586 -7.48 14.14 -5.10
N ILE A 587 -7.50 13.06 -5.88
CA ILE A 587 -7.74 11.71 -5.37
C ILE A 587 -6.51 10.85 -5.64
N GLY A 588 -5.74 10.52 -4.60
CA GLY A 588 -4.62 9.57 -4.66
C GLY A 588 -3.36 10.05 -5.41
N ALA A 589 -2.29 9.26 -5.32
CA ALA A 589 -1.02 9.51 -6.01
C ALA A 589 -0.32 8.17 -6.27
N ALA A 590 -0.87 7.43 -7.22
CA ALA A 590 -0.55 6.02 -7.42
C ALA A 590 0.86 5.78 -7.98
N THR A 591 1.41 4.62 -7.65
CA THR A 591 2.64 4.08 -8.23
C THR A 591 2.39 2.65 -8.70
N GLY A 592 3.12 2.21 -9.72
CA GLY A 592 2.97 0.86 -10.23
C GLY A 592 4.04 0.42 -11.20
N ILE A 593 4.11 -0.89 -11.44
CA ILE A 593 4.99 -1.53 -12.41
C ILE A 593 4.19 -2.55 -13.21
N GLU A 594 4.23 -2.41 -14.53
CA GLU A 594 3.72 -3.41 -15.47
C GLU A 594 4.88 -4.30 -15.96
N PHE A 595 4.60 -5.59 -16.12
CA PHE A 595 5.58 -6.61 -16.46
C PHE A 595 5.26 -7.24 -17.81
N GLY A 596 6.29 -7.43 -18.63
CA GLY A 596 6.16 -8.08 -19.95
C GLY A 596 7.18 -9.20 -20.14
N GLY A 597 7.29 -9.66 -21.39
CA GLY A 597 8.21 -10.73 -21.77
C GLY A 597 9.67 -10.37 -21.51
N ASP A 598 10.50 -11.40 -21.28
CA ASP A 598 11.96 -11.31 -21.20
C ASP A 598 12.51 -10.34 -20.13
N GLY A 599 11.74 -10.11 -19.06
CA GLY A 599 12.13 -9.22 -17.96
C GLY A 599 11.95 -7.73 -18.26
N TRP A 600 11.19 -7.39 -19.30
CA TRP A 600 10.77 -6.01 -19.56
C TRP A 600 9.83 -5.52 -18.46
N MET A 601 10.04 -4.27 -18.02
CA MET A 601 9.24 -3.59 -17.01
C MET A 601 8.93 -2.17 -17.46
N LEU A 602 7.72 -1.71 -17.18
CA LEU A 602 7.27 -0.32 -17.28
C LEU A 602 6.89 0.16 -15.87
N ALA A 603 7.75 0.99 -15.27
CA ALA A 603 7.43 1.69 -14.03
C ALA A 603 6.67 2.98 -14.35
N ALA A 604 5.64 3.28 -13.57
CA ALA A 604 4.85 4.49 -13.71
C ALA A 604 4.45 5.03 -12.34
N ALA A 605 4.56 6.34 -12.19
CA ALA A 605 4.14 7.13 -11.04
C ALA A 605 3.10 8.15 -11.47
N GLU A 606 2.36 8.65 -10.49
CA GLU A 606 1.47 9.80 -10.63
C GLU A 606 2.17 10.99 -11.31
N PRO A 607 1.64 11.54 -12.42
CA PRO A 607 2.30 12.64 -13.11
C PRO A 607 2.10 14.03 -12.49
N ALA A 608 1.04 14.26 -11.71
CA ALA A 608 0.67 15.61 -11.27
C ALA A 608 0.19 15.72 -9.82
N ARG A 609 -0.65 14.78 -9.37
CA ARG A 609 -1.21 14.81 -8.01
C ARG A 609 -0.09 14.76 -6.97
N ARG A 610 -0.22 15.53 -5.89
CA ARG A 610 0.81 15.76 -4.86
C ARG A 610 2.15 16.27 -5.39
N GLY A 611 2.16 17.00 -6.51
CA GLY A 611 3.40 17.47 -7.15
C GLY A 611 4.05 16.45 -8.09
N GLY A 612 3.39 15.29 -8.28
CA GLY A 612 3.86 14.21 -9.14
C GLY A 612 4.87 13.29 -8.44
N GLY A 613 5.10 12.13 -9.03
CA GLY A 613 6.05 11.13 -8.58
C GLY A 613 7.13 10.84 -9.62
N ALA A 614 7.96 9.86 -9.30
CA ALA A 614 9.06 9.44 -10.15
C ALA A 614 9.04 7.92 -10.36
N ALA A 615 9.44 7.52 -11.56
CA ALA A 615 9.61 6.15 -11.95
C ALA A 615 10.97 5.99 -12.64
N ALA A 616 11.66 4.89 -12.34
CA ALA A 616 12.96 4.61 -12.92
C ALA A 616 13.19 3.12 -13.13
N VAL A 617 14.05 2.80 -14.09
CA VAL A 617 14.52 1.45 -14.40
C VAL A 617 16.04 1.42 -14.43
N VAL A 618 16.63 0.28 -14.13
CA VAL A 618 18.09 0.11 -14.04
C VAL A 618 18.74 0.34 -15.42
N ASN A 619 18.25 -0.36 -16.44
CA ASN A 619 18.71 -0.25 -17.82
C ASN A 619 17.56 0.28 -18.70
N SER A 620 17.59 1.56 -19.04
CA SER A 620 16.54 2.19 -19.85
C SER A 620 16.56 1.67 -21.28
N ARG A 621 15.37 1.44 -21.83
CA ARG A 621 15.22 1.27 -23.27
C ARG A 621 15.30 2.65 -23.90
N ALA A 622 16.22 2.85 -24.85
CA ALA A 622 16.22 4.09 -25.61
C ALA A 622 14.87 4.21 -26.33
N THR A 623 14.07 5.21 -25.95
CA THR A 623 12.85 5.54 -26.68
C THR A 623 13.25 5.83 -28.12
N ARG A 624 12.78 5.00 -29.05
CA ARG A 624 13.00 5.22 -30.47
C ARG A 624 12.27 6.53 -30.80
N ARG A 625 13.00 7.65 -30.87
CA ARG A 625 12.45 8.94 -31.34
C ARG A 625 11.66 8.65 -32.63
N PRO A 626 10.39 9.08 -32.75
CA PRO A 626 9.69 8.98 -34.02
C PRO A 626 10.55 9.71 -35.06
N ARG A 627 11.02 8.99 -36.09
CA ARG A 627 11.79 9.59 -37.18
C ARG A 627 10.96 10.75 -37.73
N GLY A 628 11.55 11.94 -37.66
CA GLY A 628 10.88 13.19 -38.00
C GLY A 628 10.22 13.17 -39.37
N LYS A 629 9.02 13.77 -39.39
CA LYS A 629 8.28 14.35 -40.52
C LYS A 629 8.99 14.24 -41.87
N ALA A 630 8.53 13.32 -42.72
CA ALA A 630 8.67 13.50 -44.16
C ALA A 630 7.98 14.82 -44.54
N ARG A 631 8.77 15.76 -45.09
CA ARG A 631 8.32 17.05 -45.60
C ARG A 631 7.17 16.86 -46.59
N TRP A 632 5.96 17.20 -46.18
CA TRP A 632 4.91 17.62 -47.11
C TRP A 632 5.27 19.04 -47.57
N LYS A 633 5.89 19.15 -48.75
CA LYS A 633 6.00 20.43 -49.44
C LYS A 633 4.66 20.71 -50.11
N SER A 634 3.99 21.75 -49.64
CA SER A 634 2.93 22.43 -50.35
C SER A 634 3.45 23.01 -51.66
N ARG A 635 2.72 22.80 -52.76
CA ARG A 635 2.68 23.72 -53.90
C ARG A 635 1.23 23.87 -54.33
N VAL A 636 0.71 25.06 -54.10
CA VAL A 636 -0.49 25.61 -54.76
C VAL A 636 0.00 26.61 -55.81
N SER A 637 -0.82 26.80 -56.84
CA SER A 637 -0.67 27.58 -58.09
C SER A 637 0.12 26.84 -59.18
N ASP A 638 -0.38 26.64 -60.39
CA ASP A 638 -1.12 27.62 -61.19
C ASP A 638 -1.99 26.98 -62.30
N ARG A 639 -2.86 27.83 -62.84
CA ARG A 639 -3.92 27.72 -63.85
C ARG A 639 -3.65 26.96 -65.16
N ARG A 640 -4.80 26.50 -65.71
CA ARG A 640 -5.31 26.56 -67.10
C ARG A 640 -5.06 25.40 -68.09
N GLN A 641 -6.21 25.03 -68.65
CA GLN A 641 -6.51 24.71 -70.06
C GLN A 641 -6.34 23.28 -70.60
N MET A 642 -7.46 22.88 -71.23
CA MET A 642 -7.59 22.18 -72.52
C MET A 642 -7.69 20.65 -72.57
N THR A 643 -8.94 20.22 -72.77
CA THR A 643 -9.45 19.37 -73.87
C THR A 643 -8.95 17.94 -74.07
N SER A 644 -9.95 17.04 -74.06
CA SER A 644 -10.17 15.90 -74.96
C SER A 644 -9.10 14.80 -75.03
N ARG A 645 -9.49 13.58 -74.65
CA ARG A 645 -9.80 12.47 -75.58
C ARG A 645 -10.18 11.20 -74.82
N ILE A 646 -11.35 10.67 -75.16
CA ILE A 646 -11.85 9.30 -74.90
C ILE A 646 -11.29 8.41 -76.04
N PRO A 647 -11.00 7.10 -75.84
CA PRO A 647 -11.98 5.99 -75.96
C PRO A 647 -11.83 5.01 -74.76
N GLY A 648 -12.82 4.25 -74.28
CA GLY A 648 -14.02 3.63 -74.85
C GLY A 648 -14.14 2.21 -74.27
N TYR A 649 -15.36 1.66 -74.19
CA TYR A 649 -15.81 0.37 -73.57
C TYR A 649 -16.03 0.41 -72.05
N GLY A 650 -17.21 0.13 -71.49
CA GLY A 650 -18.49 -0.29 -72.06
C GLY A 650 -19.41 -0.79 -70.93
N LEU A 651 -20.33 0.08 -70.51
CA LEU A 651 -21.71 -0.13 -70.05
C LEU A 651 -22.20 -1.55 -69.66
N SER A 652 -22.73 -1.66 -68.43
CA SER A 652 -24.18 -1.95 -68.22
C SER A 652 -24.55 -1.80 -66.74
N GLY A 653 -25.49 -0.89 -66.46
CA GLY A 653 -26.04 -0.59 -65.13
C GLY A 653 -27.22 -1.49 -64.71
N PRO A 654 -27.87 -1.17 -63.57
CA PRO A 654 -28.74 -2.06 -62.77
C PRO A 654 -30.24 -1.89 -63.06
N PRO A 655 -31.10 -2.70 -62.42
CA PRO A 655 -32.28 -2.11 -61.75
C PRO A 655 -32.62 -2.79 -60.40
N ARG A 656 -32.88 -2.01 -59.33
CA ARG A 656 -34.19 -1.65 -58.75
C ARG A 656 -35.00 -2.79 -58.11
N HIS A 657 -35.20 -2.65 -56.79
CA HIS A 657 -36.29 -3.16 -55.93
C HIS A 657 -37.70 -2.93 -56.54
N PRO A 658 -38.81 -3.62 -56.12
CA PRO A 658 -39.21 -3.80 -54.71
C PRO A 658 -40.05 -5.06 -54.32
N GLY A 659 -40.29 -5.23 -53.00
CA GLY A 659 -41.59 -5.69 -52.49
C GLY A 659 -41.71 -7.08 -51.86
N VAL A 660 -41.98 -7.08 -50.55
CA VAL A 660 -42.98 -7.88 -49.77
C VAL A 660 -43.05 -9.41 -49.93
N GLY A 661 -43.01 -10.13 -48.80
CA GLY A 661 -43.66 -11.44 -48.69
C GLY A 661 -43.06 -12.34 -47.62
N GLY A 662 -43.83 -12.65 -46.58
CA GLY A 662 -43.45 -13.53 -45.48
C GLY A 662 -43.38 -15.01 -45.86
N GLY A 663 -42.96 -15.82 -44.89
CA GLY A 663 -42.97 -17.28 -45.00
C GLY A 663 -41.98 -17.91 -44.03
N GLY A 664 -42.50 -18.40 -42.91
CA GLY A 664 -41.74 -19.12 -41.91
C GLY A 664 -41.17 -20.45 -42.43
N TRP A 665 -40.05 -20.86 -41.86
CA TRP A 665 -39.47 -22.19 -42.03
C TRP A 665 -38.97 -22.69 -40.67
N GLU A 666 -39.69 -23.67 -40.11
CA GLU A 666 -39.12 -24.70 -39.23
C GLU A 666 -38.18 -25.59 -40.07
N PRO A 667 -37.21 -26.27 -39.44
CA PRO A 667 -37.31 -27.73 -39.47
C PRO A 667 -36.97 -28.42 -38.15
N ARG A 668 -37.77 -29.47 -37.89
CA ARG A 668 -37.63 -30.49 -36.84
C ARG A 668 -36.44 -31.44 -37.06
N ALA A 669 -35.82 -31.78 -35.92
CA ALA A 669 -35.51 -33.12 -35.41
C ALA A 669 -34.71 -34.17 -36.25
N ARG A 670 -33.54 -34.54 -35.71
CA ARG A 670 -32.96 -35.90 -35.53
C ARG A 670 -32.16 -35.84 -34.21
N MET A 671 -32.03 -36.82 -33.32
CA MET A 671 -32.04 -38.28 -33.41
C MET A 671 -32.21 -38.90 -32.01
N ARG A 672 -32.77 -40.13 -31.98
CA ARG A 672 -32.90 -41.07 -30.85
C ARG A 672 -31.51 -41.56 -30.36
N ALA A 673 -31.25 -41.57 -29.06
CA ALA A 673 -31.34 -42.70 -28.12
C ALA A 673 -30.24 -43.78 -28.25
N ILE A 674 -29.44 -43.94 -27.17
CA ILE A 674 -29.00 -45.24 -26.66
C ILE A 674 -29.14 -45.21 -25.11
N ARG A 675 -29.92 -46.17 -24.60
CA ARG A 675 -30.02 -46.56 -23.19
C ARG A 675 -28.90 -47.55 -22.86
N SER A 676 -28.40 -47.56 -21.63
CA SER A 676 -28.80 -48.57 -20.61
C SER A 676 -27.73 -48.80 -19.53
N GLN A 677 -28.23 -48.83 -18.28
CA GLN A 677 -27.85 -49.71 -17.15
C GLN A 677 -26.44 -49.54 -16.54
N LEU A 678 -26.27 -49.38 -15.23
CA LEU A 678 -26.79 -50.25 -14.16
C LEU A 678 -27.04 -49.47 -12.85
N ARG A 679 -28.16 -49.77 -12.20
CA ARG A 679 -28.42 -49.55 -10.77
C ARG A 679 -28.19 -50.88 -10.05
N THR A 680 -27.54 -50.85 -8.89
CA THR A 680 -27.99 -51.61 -7.71
C THR A 680 -27.48 -50.96 -6.42
N PRO A 681 -28.27 -50.99 -5.33
CA PRO A 681 -28.03 -50.24 -4.10
C PRO A 681 -27.30 -51.09 -3.04
N ILE A 682 -26.59 -50.45 -2.11
CA ILE A 682 -26.11 -51.11 -0.90
C ILE A 682 -26.66 -50.39 0.34
N LYS A 683 -27.28 -51.19 1.20
CA LYS A 683 -27.90 -50.83 2.48
C LYS A 683 -26.83 -50.56 3.56
N LEU A 684 -27.18 -49.64 4.45
CA LEU A 684 -26.57 -49.35 5.76
C LEU A 684 -26.54 -50.58 6.70
N PRO A 685 -25.70 -50.50 7.75
CA PRO A 685 -26.14 -50.86 9.10
C PRO A 685 -26.04 -49.68 10.08
N ASN A 686 -27.11 -49.54 10.88
CA ASN A 686 -27.17 -48.79 12.13
C ASN A 686 -26.24 -49.42 13.19
N VAL A 687 -25.50 -48.59 13.93
CA VAL A 687 -25.16 -48.86 15.34
C VAL A 687 -25.34 -47.57 16.12
N ALA A 688 -26.18 -47.63 17.16
CA ALA A 688 -26.50 -46.56 18.07
C ALA A 688 -25.81 -46.76 19.44
N ARG A 689 -25.58 -45.64 20.13
CA ARG A 689 -25.43 -45.44 21.60
C ARG A 689 -24.16 -45.91 22.31
N ALA A 690 -23.35 -44.92 22.69
CA ALA A 690 -22.78 -44.66 24.03
C ALA A 690 -22.09 -43.27 23.95
N ALA A 691 -22.21 -42.28 24.85
CA ALA A 691 -22.84 -42.16 26.14
C ALA A 691 -23.09 -40.66 26.44
N GLU A 692 -24.29 -40.31 26.90
CA GLU A 692 -24.51 -39.15 27.76
C GLU A 692 -24.16 -39.55 29.20
N ARG A 693 -23.31 -38.77 29.88
CA ARG A 693 -23.30 -38.55 31.34
C ARG A 693 -22.09 -37.69 31.73
N ALA A 694 -22.31 -36.39 31.92
CA ALA A 694 -21.67 -35.57 32.95
C ALA A 694 -22.24 -34.13 32.95
N LEU A 695 -23.46 -33.97 33.45
CA LEU A 695 -23.98 -32.67 33.93
C LEU A 695 -24.81 -32.92 35.20
N ALA A 696 -24.26 -32.51 36.35
CA ALA A 696 -24.93 -32.16 37.62
C ALA A 696 -23.83 -31.74 38.62
N GLY A 697 -23.49 -30.46 38.74
CA GLY A 697 -23.98 -29.55 39.80
C GLY A 697 -22.92 -29.38 40.92
N PRO A 698 -22.98 -28.42 41.87
CA PRO A 698 -24.09 -27.51 42.20
C PRO A 698 -23.68 -26.00 42.41
N PRO A 699 -24.62 -25.12 42.81
CA PRO A 699 -24.46 -23.65 42.84
C PRO A 699 -24.31 -23.03 44.25
N GLY A 700 -23.88 -21.76 44.33
CA GLY A 700 -24.01 -20.87 45.51
C GLY A 700 -23.22 -19.56 45.34
N ARG A 701 -23.87 -18.39 45.11
CA ARG A 701 -24.40 -17.39 46.08
C ARG A 701 -23.34 -16.61 46.90
N ARG A 702 -23.14 -15.32 46.56
CA ARG A 702 -23.42 -14.09 47.37
C ARG A 702 -22.43 -12.94 47.08
N ASP A 703 -23.02 -11.76 46.89
CA ASP A 703 -22.64 -10.39 47.28
C ASP A 703 -21.16 -10.02 47.50
N TRP A 704 -20.74 -8.86 47.00
CA TRP A 704 -20.46 -7.65 47.82
C TRP A 704 -20.10 -6.45 46.93
N MET A 705 -20.66 -5.30 47.29
CA MET A 705 -20.22 -3.96 46.88
C MET A 705 -18.76 -3.70 47.25
N ARG A 706 -17.98 -3.12 46.34
CA ARG A 706 -17.26 -1.84 46.48
C ARG A 706 -16.60 -1.45 45.17
#